data_AF-A0AAU9USL9-F1
#
_entry.id   AF-A0AAU9USL9-F1
#
_cell.length_a   1.000
_cell.length_b   1.000
_cell.length_c   1.000
_cell.angle_alpha   90.00
_cell.angle_beta   90.00
_cell.angle_gamma   90.00
#
_symmetry.space_group_name_H-M   'P 1'
#
loop_
_entity.id
_entity.type
_entity.pdbx_description
1 polymer ?
#
loop_
_entity_poly.entity_id
_entity_poly.type
_entity_poly.pdbx_seq_one_letter_code
_entity_poly.pdbx_strand_id
1 'polypeptide(L)'
;MVICCIIGCKSRSEQKLQDITFHTFPKDSAIRKLWIHATGRQNWQPTKNARICSRHFEQRCFRKTARNMTYLKPFSIPTLHIVEQASYFYCINVPMEILPTFIEPIAIPSSSHHIPMQIESTSTQVENSESMKIEMTPRKKKLVNQLNRKSLLAETRKKKLAILRSKNLRLLKRNAELSAIIATLKEKRFINQEAADLLSSVNPGEKLKFQRSKFSPEVRKFALNLHFISPRAYNFVRNTFNTCLPHTRTLARWYRTIEGEPGFSSEALAALKLLCTNSTQKWICGLSFDEMAIRQKVEWNGKNYVGFVNCGDQPETDVLPVAKEVLVFMLTCLNGSWKLPVGYFLVNRTTAEQKANLLKTCIDLVSECGLVVSSVTFDGCPANFSMAKLLGCQVDGDIINPVFLNNNRKIVIFPDPCHMLKLVRNTLGDKLFLTNSEGDTISWNYVKLLVELQENEGFHLANKVKSAHLHFKKQIMKVKLAAQLFSESVADALQFCKDILKLEQYSNCEPTIDFIKRFNALFDIMNSRNLDAFGFKKPLNSGNIENVQLFLENMFQYINGLKMDMSNILQTNRKTGFLGFQICIKSILFLYEEYIITKKLNFLSTYKLSQDHLEIFFGAIRAKGGFNNNPTASQFQAAYKRMLVHGQLKHLSTGNCIPLMELNILTCTNPEIAINNTTDHNRLIEDHEDIQPSLTSDLVVPNDHDYLADPTRLTEFSQKVIIYIAGFVIKSLEGQIKCEQCISSLHTNEKMKDTLQYIKDKGGLRYPSKSVIKICEIAEGVFKKNKITNKKNPLHYLVQECLKKCIGLKLFNDEHDYSDRSIFENHYSLLIKSITKKYLNVRIHYATKSFTKKIDNIRNIYTKLIIFKGQ
;
A
#
# COMPACT_ATOMS: atom_id res chain seq x y z
N MET A 1 -56.89 -26.55 28.33
CA MET A 1 -56.59 -25.27 28.98
C MET A 1 -55.11 -24.90 28.84
N VAL A 2 -54.81 -23.64 28.53
CA VAL A 2 -53.47 -23.02 28.58
C VAL A 2 -53.51 -21.84 29.55
N ILE A 3 -52.46 -21.67 30.36
CA ILE A 3 -52.33 -20.62 31.38
C ILE A 3 -50.96 -19.94 31.19
N CYS A 4 -50.86 -18.63 31.47
CA CYS A 4 -49.57 -17.93 31.42
C CYS A 4 -48.59 -18.45 32.50
N CYS A 5 -47.32 -18.63 32.14
CA CYS A 5 -46.31 -19.10 33.09
C CYS A 5 -45.80 -18.03 34.08
N ILE A 6 -45.99 -16.74 33.81
CA ILE A 6 -45.52 -15.65 34.69
C ILE A 6 -46.34 -15.62 35.99
N ILE A 7 -45.66 -15.57 37.15
CA ILE A 7 -46.29 -15.49 38.47
C ILE A 7 -47.22 -14.27 38.55
N GLY A 8 -48.38 -14.43 39.19
CA GLY A 8 -49.42 -13.40 39.29
C GLY A 8 -50.33 -13.26 38.05
N CYS A 9 -49.91 -13.74 36.87
CA CYS A 9 -50.73 -13.60 35.67
C CYS A 9 -51.88 -14.62 35.61
N LYS A 10 -53.11 -14.16 35.87
CA LYS A 10 -54.34 -14.98 35.88
C LYS A 10 -54.89 -15.35 34.49
N SER A 11 -54.24 -14.96 33.40
CA SER A 11 -54.73 -15.12 32.01
C SER A 11 -54.83 -16.60 31.58
N ARG A 12 -56.02 -17.04 31.14
CA ARG A 12 -56.28 -18.41 30.64
C ARG A 12 -56.91 -18.41 29.25
N SER A 13 -56.65 -19.45 28.46
CA SER A 13 -57.11 -19.58 27.06
C SER A 13 -58.63 -19.67 26.84
N GLU A 14 -59.41 -19.88 27.90
CA GLU A 14 -60.88 -20.03 27.84
C GLU A 14 -61.63 -18.74 28.17
N GLN A 15 -60.94 -17.71 28.67
CA GLN A 15 -61.53 -16.39 28.89
C GLN A 15 -61.75 -15.70 27.55
N LYS A 16 -63.00 -15.66 27.06
CA LYS A 16 -63.42 -14.94 25.82
C LYS A 16 -63.27 -13.40 25.89
N LEU A 17 -62.52 -12.88 26.87
CA LEU A 17 -62.30 -11.46 27.11
C LEU A 17 -60.93 -11.04 26.54
N GLN A 18 -60.98 -10.27 25.45
CA GLN A 18 -59.87 -9.52 24.82
C GLN A 18 -58.84 -10.35 24.02
N ASP A 19 -58.12 -9.67 23.12
CA ASP A 19 -57.18 -10.23 22.12
C ASP A 19 -55.87 -10.78 22.73
N ILE A 20 -55.97 -11.76 23.62
CA ILE A 20 -54.82 -12.33 24.34
C ILE A 20 -54.30 -13.60 23.64
N THR A 21 -53.15 -13.50 22.98
CA THR A 21 -52.46 -14.63 22.34
C THR A 21 -51.42 -15.28 23.26
N PHE A 22 -51.24 -16.59 23.18
CA PHE A 22 -50.31 -17.37 24.02
C PHE A 22 -49.13 -17.90 23.20
N HIS A 23 -47.90 -17.55 23.59
CA HIS A 23 -46.69 -17.79 22.80
C HIS A 23 -45.78 -18.86 23.41
N THR A 24 -45.20 -19.70 22.55
CA THR A 24 -44.17 -20.70 22.87
C THR A 24 -42.86 -20.07 23.30
N PHE A 25 -42.19 -20.66 24.29
CA PHE A 25 -40.79 -20.32 24.59
C PHE A 25 -39.90 -20.55 23.33
N PRO A 26 -38.91 -19.68 23.08
CA PRO A 26 -38.04 -19.78 21.90
C PRO A 26 -37.11 -21.00 21.96
N LYS A 27 -36.62 -21.42 20.78
CA LYS A 27 -35.60 -22.49 20.65
C LYS A 27 -34.20 -22.01 21.06
N ASP A 28 -33.90 -20.73 20.87
CA ASP A 28 -32.64 -20.09 21.23
C ASP A 28 -32.38 -20.18 22.74
N SER A 29 -31.18 -20.64 23.14
CA SER A 29 -30.87 -20.87 24.55
C SER A 29 -30.68 -19.58 25.36
N ALA A 30 -30.24 -18.48 24.76
CA ALA A 30 -30.05 -17.21 25.45
C ALA A 30 -31.39 -16.52 25.68
N ILE A 31 -32.20 -16.36 24.62
CA ILE A 31 -33.54 -15.76 24.73
C ILE A 31 -34.42 -16.61 25.67
N ARG A 32 -34.31 -17.95 25.62
CA ARG A 32 -35.07 -18.86 26.50
C ARG A 32 -34.70 -18.68 27.97
N LYS A 33 -33.42 -18.46 28.32
CA LYS A 33 -33.02 -18.12 29.69
C LYS A 33 -33.67 -16.82 30.16
N LEU A 34 -33.67 -15.78 29.33
CA LEU A 34 -34.33 -14.51 29.66
C LEU A 34 -35.85 -14.70 29.88
N TRP A 35 -36.54 -15.46 29.03
CA TRP A 35 -37.97 -15.77 29.20
C TRP A 35 -38.27 -16.60 30.46
N ILE A 36 -37.36 -17.47 30.89
CA ILE A 36 -37.51 -18.23 32.15
C ILE A 36 -37.42 -17.25 33.32
N HIS A 37 -36.44 -16.34 33.31
CA HIS A 37 -36.26 -15.33 34.36
C HIS A 37 -37.49 -14.42 34.50
N ALA A 38 -38.13 -14.00 33.39
CA ALA A 38 -39.38 -13.25 33.39
C ALA A 38 -40.54 -13.96 34.13
N THR A 39 -40.50 -15.29 34.31
CA THR A 39 -41.56 -16.00 35.05
C THR A 39 -41.53 -15.76 36.55
N GLY A 40 -40.41 -15.32 37.11
CA GLY A 40 -40.19 -15.20 38.56
C GLY A 40 -40.04 -16.54 39.29
N ARG A 41 -40.01 -17.67 38.57
CA ARG A 41 -39.98 -19.02 39.18
C ARG A 41 -38.54 -19.47 39.43
N GLN A 42 -38.16 -19.53 40.71
CA GLN A 42 -36.96 -20.23 41.18
C GLN A 42 -36.96 -21.69 40.69
N ASN A 43 -35.80 -22.19 40.23
CA ASN A 43 -35.54 -23.60 39.87
C ASN A 43 -36.53 -24.28 38.90
N TRP A 44 -37.26 -23.53 38.07
CA TRP A 44 -38.28 -24.07 37.16
C TRP A 44 -37.83 -24.08 35.69
N GLN A 45 -38.20 -25.12 34.93
CA GLN A 45 -37.97 -25.21 33.49
C GLN A 45 -39.27 -25.34 32.66
N PRO A 46 -39.36 -24.69 31.49
CA PRO A 46 -40.56 -24.67 30.67
C PRO A 46 -40.72 -25.96 29.86
N THR A 47 -41.81 -26.68 30.12
CA THR A 47 -42.25 -27.87 29.38
C THR A 47 -42.71 -27.51 27.96
N LYS A 48 -42.93 -28.52 27.10
CA LYS A 48 -43.43 -28.33 25.71
C LYS A 48 -44.74 -27.53 25.63
N ASN A 49 -45.53 -27.50 26.72
CA ASN A 49 -46.83 -26.81 26.79
C ASN A 49 -46.78 -25.47 27.55
N ALA A 50 -45.63 -25.06 28.08
CA ALA A 50 -45.45 -23.76 28.75
C ALA A 50 -45.62 -22.59 27.76
N ARG A 51 -46.38 -21.56 28.15
CA ARG A 51 -46.67 -20.37 27.31
C ARG A 51 -46.64 -19.08 28.12
N ILE A 52 -46.29 -17.97 27.47
CA ILE A 52 -46.45 -16.62 28.02
C ILE A 52 -47.48 -15.86 27.15
N CYS A 53 -48.41 -15.13 27.77
CA CYS A 53 -49.44 -14.39 27.05
C CYS A 53 -48.95 -13.01 26.55
N SER A 54 -49.57 -12.50 25.49
CA SER A 54 -49.21 -11.25 24.81
C SER A 54 -49.08 -10.04 25.73
N ARG A 55 -49.85 -9.98 26.83
CA ARG A 55 -49.82 -8.90 27.84
C ARG A 55 -48.42 -8.56 28.41
N HIS A 56 -47.46 -9.48 28.33
CA HIS A 56 -46.11 -9.27 28.86
C HIS A 56 -45.10 -8.77 27.83
N PHE A 57 -45.50 -8.59 26.57
CA PHE A 57 -44.65 -8.09 25.49
C PHE A 57 -45.20 -6.76 24.97
N GLU A 58 -44.30 -5.84 24.62
CA GLU A 58 -44.68 -4.55 24.06
C GLU A 58 -45.29 -4.70 22.65
N GLN A 59 -46.11 -3.73 22.23
CA GLN A 59 -46.76 -3.77 20.91
C GLN A 59 -45.73 -3.82 19.75
N ARG A 60 -44.51 -3.32 19.95
CA ARG A 60 -43.39 -3.43 18.99
C ARG A 60 -42.87 -4.85 18.80
N CYS A 61 -43.13 -5.80 19.71
CA CYS A 61 -42.66 -7.18 19.61
C CYS A 61 -43.46 -8.03 18.61
N PHE A 62 -44.66 -7.59 18.20
CA PHE A 62 -45.54 -8.40 17.35
C PHE A 62 -45.39 -8.14 15.84
N ARG A 63 -45.76 -9.15 15.04
CA ARG A 63 -46.08 -9.06 13.60
C ARG A 63 -47.41 -9.77 13.36
N LYS A 64 -48.33 -9.11 12.65
CA LYS A 64 -49.55 -9.75 12.13
C LYS A 64 -49.31 -10.29 10.73
N THR A 65 -49.86 -11.46 10.43
CA THR A 65 -49.85 -12.07 9.09
C THR A 65 -51.11 -11.71 8.31
N ALA A 66 -51.15 -12.00 7.00
CA ALA A 66 -52.30 -11.70 6.14
C ALA A 66 -53.60 -12.41 6.58
N ARG A 67 -53.52 -13.49 7.36
CA ARG A 67 -54.67 -14.17 7.99
C ARG A 67 -54.96 -13.66 9.42
N ASN A 68 -54.54 -12.43 9.74
CA ASN A 68 -54.68 -11.72 11.03
C ASN A 68 -54.03 -12.40 12.26
N MET A 69 -53.44 -13.60 12.11
CA MET A 69 -52.71 -14.31 13.17
C MET A 69 -51.47 -13.52 13.62
N THR A 70 -51.33 -13.38 14.94
CA THR A 70 -50.31 -12.54 15.60
C THR A 70 -49.17 -13.40 16.14
N TYR A 71 -47.94 -13.08 15.71
CA TYR A 71 -46.71 -13.76 16.12
C TYR A 71 -45.73 -12.78 16.75
N LEU A 72 -44.86 -13.27 17.64
CA LEU A 72 -43.72 -12.49 18.12
C LEU A 72 -42.59 -12.47 17.08
N LYS A 73 -41.88 -11.35 17.00
CA LYS A 73 -40.63 -11.21 16.23
C LYS A 73 -39.52 -12.06 16.87
N PRO A 74 -38.54 -12.54 16.09
CA PRO A 74 -37.28 -13.04 16.64
C PRO A 74 -36.68 -12.05 17.66
N PHE A 75 -35.98 -12.57 18.67
CA PHE A 75 -35.34 -11.79 19.75
C PHE A 75 -36.29 -11.00 20.69
N SER A 76 -37.62 -11.15 20.57
CA SER A 76 -38.56 -10.56 21.54
C SER A 76 -38.42 -11.19 22.94
N ILE A 77 -38.41 -10.37 23.99
CA ILE A 77 -38.43 -10.77 25.40
C ILE A 77 -39.63 -10.14 26.14
N PRO A 78 -40.12 -10.73 27.25
CA PRO A 78 -41.27 -10.20 27.99
C PRO A 78 -40.78 -9.14 28.99
N THR A 79 -41.06 -7.87 28.72
CA THR A 79 -40.65 -6.71 29.53
C THR A 79 -41.76 -6.13 30.42
N LEU A 80 -43.03 -6.48 30.14
CA LEU A 80 -44.19 -5.86 30.79
C LEU A 80 -44.81 -6.78 31.86
N HIS A 81 -45.23 -6.19 32.98
CA HIS A 81 -45.92 -6.87 34.09
C HIS A 81 -45.19 -8.16 34.56
N ILE A 82 -43.87 -8.06 34.72
CA ILE A 82 -43.02 -9.07 35.36
C ILE A 82 -42.74 -8.68 36.82
N VAL A 83 -42.24 -9.61 37.63
CA VAL A 83 -41.84 -9.34 39.02
C VAL A 83 -40.57 -8.48 39.09
N GLU A 84 -40.43 -7.62 40.11
CA GLU A 84 -39.33 -6.64 40.23
C GLU A 84 -37.94 -7.28 40.15
N GLN A 85 -37.77 -8.45 40.76
CA GLN A 85 -36.53 -9.24 40.72
C GLN A 85 -36.13 -9.63 39.28
N ALA A 86 -37.10 -9.79 38.37
CA ALA A 86 -36.83 -10.04 36.95
C ALA A 86 -36.54 -8.74 36.19
N SER A 87 -37.17 -7.62 36.54
CA SER A 87 -36.85 -6.30 35.99
C SER A 87 -35.41 -5.90 36.32
N TYR A 88 -34.99 -6.04 37.58
CA TYR A 88 -33.63 -5.72 38.03
C TYR A 88 -32.56 -6.57 37.33
N PHE A 89 -32.83 -7.87 37.16
CA PHE A 89 -31.95 -8.76 36.39
C PHE A 89 -31.75 -8.29 34.94
N TYR A 90 -32.80 -7.78 34.27
CA TYR A 90 -32.67 -7.22 32.93
C TYR A 90 -31.87 -5.92 32.89
N CYS A 91 -32.05 -5.02 33.86
CA CYS A 91 -31.27 -3.77 33.94
C CYS A 91 -29.75 -3.99 34.06
N ILE A 92 -29.31 -5.13 34.61
CA ILE A 92 -27.90 -5.49 34.73
C ILE A 92 -27.40 -6.31 33.52
N ASN A 93 -28.20 -7.25 33.03
CA ASN A 93 -27.73 -8.31 32.10
C ASN A 93 -28.20 -8.14 30.65
N VAL A 94 -28.90 -7.05 30.31
CA VAL A 94 -29.36 -6.73 28.96
C VAL A 94 -28.89 -5.32 28.57
N PRO A 95 -28.22 -5.12 27.42
CA PRO A 95 -27.79 -3.78 26.99
C PRO A 95 -28.93 -2.77 26.93
N MET A 96 -28.67 -1.53 27.36
CA MET A 96 -29.70 -0.47 27.47
C MET A 96 -30.49 -0.22 26.17
N GLU A 97 -29.92 -0.47 25.01
CA GLU A 97 -30.56 -0.31 23.69
C GLU A 97 -31.82 -1.17 23.49
N ILE A 98 -32.04 -2.18 24.34
CA ILE A 98 -33.21 -3.09 24.29
C ILE A 98 -34.31 -2.66 25.29
N LEU A 99 -33.93 -2.04 26.40
CA LEU A 99 -34.82 -1.62 27.50
C LEU A 99 -35.60 -0.33 27.13
N PRO A 100 -36.91 -0.24 27.45
CA PRO A 100 -37.65 1.01 27.31
C PRO A 100 -37.22 2.06 28.33
N THR A 101 -36.98 3.30 27.90
CA THR A 101 -36.69 4.43 28.79
C THR A 101 -37.95 4.93 29.49
N PHE A 102 -37.98 4.81 30.82
CA PHE A 102 -38.90 5.57 31.67
C PHE A 102 -38.37 6.99 31.87
N ILE A 103 -38.94 7.96 31.16
CA ILE A 103 -38.77 9.41 31.42
C ILE A 103 -40.13 10.09 31.21
N GLU A 104 -40.58 10.87 32.19
CA GLU A 104 -41.83 11.63 32.11
C GLU A 104 -41.65 12.92 31.27
N PRO A 105 -42.70 13.44 30.61
CA PRO A 105 -42.57 14.63 29.77
C PRO A 105 -42.52 15.91 30.62
N ILE A 106 -41.33 16.52 30.74
CA ILE A 106 -41.19 17.90 31.22
C ILE A 106 -41.84 18.85 30.20
N ALA A 107 -42.68 19.76 30.69
CA ALA A 107 -43.38 20.75 29.86
C ALA A 107 -42.46 21.93 29.48
N ILE A 108 -42.57 22.43 28.25
CA ILE A 108 -41.94 23.67 27.75
C ILE A 108 -43.02 24.47 26.99
N PRO A 109 -43.05 25.82 27.06
CA PRO A 109 -44.28 26.59 26.83
C PRO A 109 -44.70 26.73 25.36
N SER A 110 -46.02 26.86 25.15
CA SER A 110 -46.64 27.21 23.88
C SER A 110 -46.87 28.72 23.76
N SER A 111 -46.22 29.38 22.80
CA SER A 111 -46.40 30.82 22.54
C SER A 111 -46.72 31.13 21.06
N SER A 112 -47.99 31.08 20.67
CA SER A 112 -48.54 31.87 19.55
C SER A 112 -50.06 31.95 19.66
N HIS A 113 -50.59 33.17 19.55
CA HIS A 113 -51.98 33.58 19.78
C HIS A 113 -53.09 32.63 19.27
N HIS A 114 -53.99 32.26 20.19
CA HIS A 114 -55.40 32.08 19.86
C HIS A 114 -56.05 33.45 19.60
N ILE A 115 -56.87 33.55 18.56
CA ILE A 115 -58.02 34.46 18.54
C ILE A 115 -59.25 33.58 18.81
N PRO A 116 -60.10 33.89 19.80
CA PRO A 116 -61.26 33.06 20.13
C PRO A 116 -62.44 33.37 19.21
N MET A 117 -63.32 32.39 19.03
CA MET A 117 -64.71 32.64 18.66
C MET A 117 -65.58 31.71 19.50
N GLN A 118 -66.17 32.25 20.58
CA GLN A 118 -67.14 31.53 21.40
C GLN A 118 -68.41 31.28 20.58
N ILE A 119 -68.96 30.07 20.68
CA ILE A 119 -70.39 29.84 20.54
C ILE A 119 -70.76 28.96 21.74
N GLU A 120 -71.32 29.60 22.77
CA GLU A 120 -71.81 28.90 23.95
C GLU A 120 -73.13 28.21 23.62
N SER A 121 -73.36 27.07 24.27
CA SER A 121 -74.55 26.27 24.04
C SER A 121 -75.72 26.78 24.87
N THR A 122 -76.68 27.45 24.26
CA THR A 122 -78.04 27.55 24.82
C THR A 122 -78.81 26.29 24.49
N SER A 123 -79.28 25.62 25.55
CA SER A 123 -80.13 24.45 25.44
C SER A 123 -81.59 24.85 25.31
N THR A 124 -82.37 24.07 24.58
CA THR A 124 -83.83 24.06 24.71
C THR A 124 -84.28 22.62 24.54
N GLN A 125 -84.85 22.03 25.59
CA GLN A 125 -85.42 20.70 25.52
C GLN A 125 -86.92 20.79 25.23
N VAL A 126 -87.37 19.91 24.34
CA VAL A 126 -88.63 19.15 24.41
C VAL A 126 -89.90 19.90 24.79
N GLU A 127 -90.86 19.95 23.86
CA GLU A 127 -92.14 19.26 24.07
C GLU A 127 -92.83 18.87 22.75
N ASN A 128 -93.89 18.07 22.84
CA ASN A 128 -94.52 17.41 21.70
C ASN A 128 -95.55 18.30 20.97
N SER A 129 -95.62 18.17 19.65
CA SER A 129 -96.85 18.38 18.89
C SER A 129 -96.94 17.38 17.72
N GLU A 130 -98.16 17.05 17.32
CA GLU A 130 -98.49 15.76 16.74
C GLU A 130 -98.11 15.56 15.26
N SER A 131 -98.21 14.31 14.85
CA SER A 131 -97.93 13.78 13.52
C SER A 131 -98.49 14.60 12.35
N MET A 132 -97.61 15.03 11.45
CA MET A 132 -97.94 15.12 10.03
C MET A 132 -97.08 14.14 9.22
N LYS A 133 -97.74 13.12 8.64
CA LYS A 133 -97.17 12.30 7.56
C LYS A 133 -97.11 13.15 6.29
N ILE A 134 -96.15 14.07 6.19
CA ILE A 134 -95.94 14.87 4.98
C ILE A 134 -95.52 13.92 3.86
N GLU A 135 -96.42 13.63 2.92
CA GLU A 135 -96.11 12.81 1.76
C GLU A 135 -94.94 13.41 0.98
N MET A 136 -93.84 12.65 0.92
CA MET A 136 -92.65 13.11 0.23
C MET A 136 -92.85 13.02 -1.27
N THR A 137 -93.30 14.13 -1.87
CA THR A 137 -93.35 14.30 -3.33
C THR A 137 -92.03 13.88 -3.96
N PRO A 138 -92.03 13.29 -5.18
CA PRO A 138 -90.80 12.76 -5.80
C PRO A 138 -89.66 13.78 -5.87
N ARG A 139 -89.99 15.07 -6.08
CA ARG A 139 -89.05 16.19 -6.08
C ARG A 139 -88.38 16.41 -4.71
N LYS A 140 -89.14 16.36 -3.60
CA LYS A 140 -88.63 16.51 -2.23
C LYS A 140 -87.76 15.30 -1.82
N LYS A 141 -88.18 14.07 -2.18
CA LYS A 141 -87.39 12.83 -2.02
C LYS A 141 -86.06 12.88 -2.78
N LYS A 142 -86.07 13.36 -4.04
CA LYS A 142 -84.86 13.53 -4.87
C LYS A 142 -83.89 14.56 -4.27
N LEU A 143 -84.39 15.67 -3.74
CA LEU A 143 -83.59 16.70 -3.07
C LEU A 143 -82.93 16.18 -1.77
N VAL A 144 -83.68 15.53 -0.88
CA VAL A 144 -83.11 14.94 0.35
C VAL A 144 -82.03 13.90 0.02
N ASN A 145 -82.26 13.04 -0.97
CA ASN A 145 -81.25 12.07 -1.42
C ASN A 145 -80.00 12.72 -2.04
N GLN A 146 -80.14 13.85 -2.75
CA GLN A 146 -78.98 14.64 -3.20
C GLN A 146 -78.21 15.29 -2.05
N LEU A 147 -78.93 15.80 -1.03
CA LEU A 147 -78.34 16.46 0.13
C LEU A 147 -77.58 15.45 1.01
N ASN A 148 -78.17 14.26 1.24
CA ASN A 148 -77.50 13.15 1.92
C ASN A 148 -76.27 12.64 1.15
N ARG A 149 -76.34 12.53 -0.19
CA ARG A 149 -75.16 12.19 -1.03
C ARG A 149 -74.06 13.26 -0.93
N LYS A 150 -74.41 14.56 -0.93
CA LYS A 150 -73.45 15.66 -0.74
C LYS A 150 -72.84 15.65 0.67
N SER A 151 -73.62 15.35 1.71
CA SER A 151 -73.16 15.21 3.10
C SER A 151 -72.11 14.09 3.23
N LEU A 152 -72.43 12.89 2.73
CA LEU A 152 -71.51 11.74 2.73
C LEU A 152 -70.22 12.03 1.92
N LEU A 153 -70.32 12.77 0.81
CA LEU A 153 -69.16 13.25 0.06
C LEU A 153 -68.31 14.28 0.83
N ALA A 154 -68.94 15.18 1.60
CA ALA A 154 -68.22 16.12 2.44
C ALA A 154 -67.51 15.39 3.60
N GLU A 155 -68.17 14.41 4.22
CA GLU A 155 -67.62 13.64 5.34
C GLU A 155 -66.45 12.73 4.91
N THR A 156 -66.58 12.02 3.78
CA THR A 156 -65.49 11.23 3.19
C THR A 156 -64.32 12.10 2.74
N ARG A 157 -64.58 13.32 2.22
CA ARG A 157 -63.53 14.33 1.96
C ARG A 157 -62.84 14.80 3.24
N LYS A 158 -63.58 15.10 4.32
CA LYS A 158 -63.01 15.44 5.65
C LYS A 158 -62.10 14.30 6.17
N LYS A 159 -62.57 13.05 6.13
CA LYS A 159 -61.80 11.86 6.52
C LYS A 159 -60.51 11.70 5.68
N LYS A 160 -60.59 11.89 4.35
CA LYS A 160 -59.41 11.88 3.47
C LYS A 160 -58.44 13.02 3.76
N LEU A 161 -58.93 14.22 4.07
CA LEU A 161 -58.11 15.39 4.44
C LEU A 161 -57.36 15.16 5.75
N ALA A 162 -58.00 14.57 6.77
CA ALA A 162 -57.36 14.22 8.04
C ALA A 162 -56.22 13.19 7.85
N ILE A 163 -56.45 12.15 7.03
CA ILE A 163 -55.41 11.17 6.67
C ILE A 163 -54.24 11.84 5.95
N LEU A 164 -54.51 12.75 5.00
CA LEU A 164 -53.45 13.49 4.28
C LEU A 164 -52.66 14.42 5.22
N ARG A 165 -53.33 15.16 6.12
CA ARG A 165 -52.66 15.99 7.15
C ARG A 165 -51.78 15.14 8.06
N SER A 166 -52.26 13.99 8.55
CA SER A 166 -51.45 13.08 9.38
C SER A 166 -50.27 12.47 8.62
N LYS A 167 -50.41 12.16 7.32
CA LYS A 167 -49.28 11.74 6.48
C LYS A 167 -48.24 12.86 6.30
N ASN A 168 -48.68 14.08 6.03
CA ASN A 168 -47.77 15.22 5.82
C ASN A 168 -46.99 15.55 7.10
N LEU A 169 -47.64 15.55 8.26
CA LEU A 169 -46.99 15.74 9.56
C LEU A 169 -45.88 14.71 9.84
N ARG A 170 -46.08 13.44 9.44
CA ARG A 170 -45.07 12.38 9.56
C ARG A 170 -43.90 12.55 8.59
N LEU A 171 -44.15 13.08 7.39
CA LEU A 171 -43.10 13.39 6.43
C LEU A 171 -42.24 14.57 6.91
N LEU A 172 -42.87 15.64 7.39
CA LEU A 172 -42.18 16.80 7.97
C LEU A 172 -41.27 16.37 9.14
N LYS A 173 -41.77 15.54 10.08
CA LYS A 173 -40.95 15.04 11.18
C LYS A 173 -39.77 14.20 10.69
N ARG A 174 -39.99 13.29 9.73
CA ARG A 174 -38.92 12.44 9.17
C ARG A 174 -37.86 13.25 8.42
N ASN A 175 -38.24 14.31 7.73
CA ASN A 175 -37.29 15.20 7.07
C ASN A 175 -36.43 15.95 8.10
N ALA A 176 -37.01 16.45 9.19
CA ALA A 176 -36.25 17.07 10.28
C ALA A 176 -35.28 16.08 10.95
N GLU A 177 -35.70 14.84 11.20
CA GLU A 177 -34.85 13.75 11.72
C GLU A 177 -33.66 13.46 10.77
N LEU A 178 -33.86 13.46 9.45
CA LEU A 178 -32.80 13.27 8.47
C LEU A 178 -31.85 14.47 8.36
N SER A 179 -32.37 15.70 8.40
CA SER A 179 -31.53 16.91 8.41
C SER A 179 -30.62 16.96 9.64
N ALA A 180 -31.10 16.53 10.80
CA ALA A 180 -30.27 16.41 12.01
C ALA A 180 -29.14 15.37 11.85
N ILE A 181 -29.42 14.21 11.22
CA ILE A 181 -28.38 13.21 10.93
C ILE A 181 -27.31 13.80 9.99
N ILE A 182 -27.71 14.45 8.89
CA ILE A 182 -26.77 15.09 7.95
C ILE A 182 -25.93 16.16 8.67
N ALA A 183 -26.52 16.97 9.54
CA ALA A 183 -25.79 17.95 10.35
C ALA A 183 -24.71 17.30 11.24
N THR A 184 -25.05 16.24 11.99
CA THR A 184 -24.07 15.54 12.85
C THR A 184 -22.98 14.81 12.07
N LEU A 185 -23.25 14.33 10.85
CA LEU A 185 -22.24 13.74 9.96
C LEU A 185 -21.25 14.79 9.44
N LYS A 186 -21.75 15.99 9.10
CA LYS A 186 -20.93 17.15 8.70
C LYS A 186 -20.08 17.66 9.86
N GLU A 187 -20.66 17.80 11.05
CA GLU A 187 -19.96 18.20 12.29
C GLU A 187 -18.82 17.24 12.63
N LYS A 188 -19.06 15.93 12.57
CA LYS A 188 -18.06 14.87 12.78
C LYS A 188 -17.10 14.68 11.60
N ARG A 189 -17.16 15.53 10.57
CA ARG A 189 -16.31 15.52 9.35
C ARG A 189 -16.35 14.20 8.55
N PHE A 190 -17.42 13.42 8.65
CA PHE A 190 -17.59 12.21 7.83
C PHE A 190 -18.07 12.49 6.40
N ILE A 191 -18.61 13.68 6.15
CA ILE A 191 -19.03 14.17 4.83
C ILE A 191 -18.51 15.60 4.59
N ASN A 192 -18.21 15.95 3.34
CA ASN A 192 -17.94 17.33 2.95
C ASN A 192 -19.27 18.09 2.69
N GLN A 193 -19.17 19.40 2.41
CA GLN A 193 -20.34 20.24 2.16
C GLN A 193 -21.17 19.73 0.98
N GLU A 194 -20.54 19.43 -0.15
CA GLU A 194 -21.21 18.99 -1.38
C GLU A 194 -21.95 17.65 -1.20
N ALA A 195 -21.38 16.71 -0.42
CA ALA A 195 -22.05 15.45 -0.09
C ALA A 195 -23.22 15.65 0.89
N ALA A 196 -23.13 16.61 1.81
CA ALA A 196 -24.27 16.99 2.66
C ALA A 196 -25.42 17.60 1.83
N ASP A 197 -25.09 18.47 0.87
CA ASP A 197 -26.05 19.07 -0.04
C ASP A 197 -26.71 18.02 -0.95
N LEU A 198 -25.92 17.09 -1.51
CA LEU A 198 -26.43 15.94 -2.26
C LEU A 198 -27.39 15.08 -1.42
N LEU A 199 -26.99 14.70 -0.20
CA LEU A 199 -27.83 13.89 0.70
C LEU A 199 -29.13 14.62 1.12
N SER A 200 -29.07 15.94 1.30
CA SER A 200 -30.26 16.74 1.65
C SER A 200 -31.31 16.81 0.52
N SER A 201 -30.91 16.58 -0.73
CA SER A 201 -31.82 16.54 -1.88
C SER A 201 -32.66 15.25 -1.97
N VAL A 202 -32.33 14.21 -1.20
CA VAL A 202 -32.93 12.87 -1.32
C VAL A 202 -34.24 12.77 -0.53
N ASN A 203 -35.36 12.92 -1.22
CA ASN A 203 -36.69 12.95 -0.62
C ASN A 203 -37.18 11.54 -0.18
N PRO A 204 -37.36 11.25 1.12
CA PRO A 204 -37.53 9.87 1.64
C PRO A 204 -38.94 9.27 1.48
N GLY A 205 -39.84 10.00 0.80
CA GLY A 205 -41.25 9.64 0.62
C GLY A 205 -41.55 8.85 -0.66
N GLU A 206 -40.73 9.01 -1.70
CA GLU A 206 -40.84 8.17 -2.89
C GLU A 206 -40.03 6.87 -2.72
N LYS A 207 -40.47 5.78 -3.34
CA LYS A 207 -39.53 4.69 -3.63
C LYS A 207 -38.45 5.30 -4.53
N LEU A 208 -37.18 5.03 -4.25
CA LEU A 208 -36.05 5.38 -5.12
C LEU A 208 -36.16 4.65 -6.47
N LYS A 209 -37.06 5.15 -7.33
CA LYS A 209 -36.92 5.07 -8.77
C LYS A 209 -35.65 5.85 -9.07
N PHE A 210 -34.50 5.16 -9.07
CA PHE A 210 -33.33 5.70 -9.72
C PHE A 210 -33.68 5.88 -11.21
N GLN A 211 -34.11 7.10 -11.52
CA GLN A 211 -33.49 7.88 -12.57
C GLN A 211 -31.98 7.71 -12.31
N ARG A 212 -31.24 6.92 -13.08
CA ARG A 212 -30.91 7.24 -14.47
C ARG A 212 -30.09 8.54 -14.59
N SER A 213 -29.79 9.26 -13.51
CA SER A 213 -28.83 10.36 -13.44
C SER A 213 -27.41 9.96 -13.89
N LYS A 214 -26.61 10.98 -14.19
CA LYS A 214 -25.18 10.83 -14.50
C LYS A 214 -24.40 10.64 -13.19
N PHE A 215 -23.37 9.79 -13.20
CA PHE A 215 -22.40 9.76 -12.10
C PHE A 215 -21.57 11.06 -12.13
N SER A 216 -21.33 11.67 -10.96
CA SER A 216 -20.53 12.88 -10.87
C SER A 216 -19.04 12.63 -11.17
N PRO A 217 -18.24 13.66 -11.48
CA PRO A 217 -16.79 13.51 -11.73
C PRO A 217 -16.06 12.87 -10.54
N GLU A 218 -16.44 13.20 -9.31
CA GLU A 218 -15.86 12.68 -8.06
C GLU A 218 -16.17 11.19 -7.90
N VAL A 219 -17.43 10.79 -8.10
CA VAL A 219 -17.83 9.37 -8.05
C VAL A 219 -17.18 8.59 -9.20
N ARG A 220 -17.04 9.16 -10.41
CA ARG A 220 -16.26 8.56 -11.50
C ARG A 220 -14.78 8.39 -11.11
N LYS A 221 -14.15 9.42 -10.53
CA LYS A 221 -12.75 9.39 -10.09
C LYS A 221 -12.55 8.35 -8.98
N PHE A 222 -13.39 8.35 -7.96
CA PHE A 222 -13.36 7.36 -6.87
C PHE A 222 -13.57 5.93 -7.37
N ALA A 223 -14.59 5.70 -8.19
CA ALA A 223 -14.92 4.37 -8.71
C ALA A 223 -13.81 3.81 -9.60
N LEU A 224 -13.29 4.62 -10.54
CA LEU A 224 -12.16 4.23 -11.39
C LEU A 224 -10.90 3.99 -10.53
N ASN A 225 -10.63 4.83 -9.53
CA ASN A 225 -9.48 4.68 -8.62
C ASN A 225 -9.55 3.38 -7.80
N LEU A 226 -10.69 3.08 -7.16
CA LEU A 226 -10.87 1.87 -6.37
C LEU A 226 -10.76 0.61 -7.24
N HIS A 227 -11.35 0.62 -8.44
CA HIS A 227 -11.20 -0.45 -9.43
C HIS A 227 -9.77 -0.57 -9.99
N PHE A 228 -8.98 0.51 -9.99
CA PHE A 228 -7.56 0.46 -10.34
C PHE A 228 -6.69 -0.15 -9.22
N ILE A 229 -7.00 0.15 -7.96
CA ILE A 229 -6.32 -0.42 -6.79
C ILE A 229 -6.62 -1.92 -6.67
N SER A 230 -7.91 -2.29 -6.63
CA SER A 230 -8.33 -3.68 -6.51
C SER A 230 -9.75 -3.88 -7.08
N PRO A 231 -9.89 -4.57 -8.24
CA PRO A 231 -11.20 -4.97 -8.75
C PRO A 231 -12.00 -5.84 -7.79
N ARG A 232 -11.33 -6.59 -6.89
CA ARG A 232 -12.00 -7.36 -5.83
C ARG A 232 -12.61 -6.44 -4.77
N ALA A 233 -11.85 -5.47 -4.27
CA ALA A 233 -12.37 -4.48 -3.32
C ALA A 233 -13.47 -3.62 -3.97
N TYR A 234 -13.31 -3.27 -5.25
CA TYR A 234 -14.33 -2.55 -6.00
C TYR A 234 -15.65 -3.32 -6.12
N ASN A 235 -15.59 -4.59 -6.54
CA ASN A 235 -16.79 -5.43 -6.62
C ASN A 235 -17.41 -5.66 -5.24
N PHE A 236 -16.59 -5.78 -4.19
CA PHE A 236 -17.03 -5.93 -2.80
C PHE A 236 -17.78 -4.69 -2.29
N VAL A 237 -17.22 -3.49 -2.51
CA VAL A 237 -17.87 -2.17 -2.31
C VAL A 237 -18.94 -1.89 -3.39
N ARG A 238 -19.58 -2.96 -3.89
CA ARG A 238 -20.60 -2.97 -4.93
C ARG A 238 -21.43 -4.29 -4.99
N ASN A 239 -21.54 -5.07 -3.90
CA ASN A 239 -22.01 -6.48 -3.93
C ASN A 239 -23.10 -6.96 -2.93
N THR A 240 -23.43 -6.28 -1.84
CA THR A 240 -24.35 -6.82 -0.81
C THR A 240 -25.54 -5.93 -0.51
N PHE A 241 -25.29 -4.63 -0.31
CA PHE A 241 -26.27 -3.53 -0.31
C PHE A 241 -27.39 -3.68 -1.35
N ASN A 242 -27.08 -3.28 -2.60
CA ASN A 242 -28.01 -3.10 -3.72
C ASN A 242 -27.34 -2.69 -5.07
N THR A 243 -26.05 -2.28 -5.07
CA THR A 243 -25.07 -2.02 -6.17
C THR A 243 -24.56 -0.58 -6.59
N CYS A 244 -24.30 0.36 -5.64
CA CYS A 244 -23.88 1.77 -5.80
C CYS A 244 -22.93 2.07 -6.97
N LEU A 245 -21.64 1.73 -6.79
CA LEU A 245 -20.58 2.14 -7.70
C LEU A 245 -20.93 1.63 -9.11
N PRO A 246 -20.60 2.40 -10.16
CA PRO A 246 -21.02 2.09 -11.53
C PRO A 246 -20.72 0.64 -11.90
N HIS A 247 -21.56 0.02 -12.74
CA HIS A 247 -21.23 -1.33 -13.21
C HIS A 247 -19.87 -1.34 -13.92
N THR A 248 -19.09 -2.42 -13.80
CA THR A 248 -17.74 -2.52 -14.40
C THR A 248 -17.74 -2.26 -15.92
N ARG A 249 -18.84 -2.57 -16.60
CA ARG A 249 -19.10 -2.23 -18.02
C ARG A 249 -19.16 -0.71 -18.28
N THR A 250 -19.60 0.08 -17.32
CA THR A 250 -19.57 1.55 -17.35
C THR A 250 -18.15 2.07 -17.15
N LEU A 251 -17.35 1.48 -16.25
CA LEU A 251 -15.92 1.79 -16.15
C LEU A 251 -15.19 1.46 -17.46
N ALA A 252 -15.48 0.32 -18.08
CA ALA A 252 -14.92 -0.04 -19.37
C ALA A 252 -15.30 0.96 -20.48
N ARG A 253 -16.56 1.45 -20.49
CA ARG A 253 -17.00 2.55 -21.38
C ARG A 253 -16.21 3.84 -21.12
N TRP A 254 -15.86 4.15 -19.88
CA TRP A 254 -15.06 5.32 -19.49
C TRP A 254 -13.57 5.22 -19.82
N TYR A 255 -12.99 4.03 -19.91
CA TYR A 255 -11.65 3.84 -20.50
C TYR A 255 -11.68 3.81 -22.04
N ARG A 256 -12.83 3.51 -22.66
CA ARG A 256 -13.01 3.51 -24.13
C ARG A 256 -13.07 4.91 -24.76
N THR A 257 -13.15 5.98 -23.96
CA THR A 257 -13.04 7.37 -24.44
C THR A 257 -11.59 7.86 -24.50
N ILE A 258 -10.63 6.95 -24.36
CA ILE A 258 -9.19 7.23 -24.32
C ILE A 258 -8.53 6.34 -25.37
N GLU A 259 -7.76 6.97 -26.22
CA GLU A 259 -6.91 6.37 -27.22
C GLU A 259 -5.64 5.85 -26.53
N GLY A 260 -4.50 5.78 -27.20
CA GLY A 260 -3.40 4.89 -26.79
C GLY A 260 -3.47 3.53 -27.51
N GLU A 261 -3.78 3.60 -28.80
CA GLU A 261 -3.21 2.67 -29.77
C GLU A 261 -1.66 2.82 -29.78
N PRO A 262 -0.91 1.85 -30.32
CA PRO A 262 0.54 1.97 -30.42
C PRO A 262 0.96 3.23 -31.20
N GLY A 263 1.91 4.00 -30.65
CA GLY A 263 2.34 5.31 -31.13
C GLY A 263 2.68 6.27 -29.99
N PHE A 264 2.92 7.55 -30.32
CA PHE A 264 2.94 8.64 -29.34
C PHE A 264 1.50 8.99 -28.93
N SER A 265 1.24 9.08 -27.64
CA SER A 265 -0.11 9.25 -27.08
C SER A 265 -0.54 10.72 -27.13
N SER A 266 -1.58 11.02 -27.91
CA SER A 266 -2.12 12.38 -28.08
C SER A 266 -2.57 12.99 -26.75
N GLU A 267 -3.14 12.21 -25.83
CA GLU A 267 -3.52 12.68 -24.49
C GLU A 267 -2.30 13.01 -23.62
N ALA A 268 -1.18 12.30 -23.80
CA ALA A 268 0.05 12.59 -23.06
C ALA A 268 0.63 13.93 -23.52
N LEU A 269 0.71 14.17 -24.84
CA LEU A 269 1.16 15.43 -25.41
C LEU A 269 0.21 16.60 -25.05
N ALA A 270 -1.11 16.39 -25.11
CA ALA A 270 -2.09 17.39 -24.70
C ALA A 270 -1.96 17.77 -23.21
N ALA A 271 -1.72 16.80 -22.33
CA ALA A 271 -1.50 17.05 -20.90
C ALA A 271 -0.15 17.77 -20.63
N LEU A 272 0.90 17.46 -21.39
CA LEU A 272 2.17 18.19 -21.34
C LEU A 272 2.01 19.65 -21.79
N LYS A 273 1.29 19.88 -22.90
CA LYS A 273 1.00 21.23 -23.40
C LYS A 273 0.20 22.05 -22.38
N LEU A 274 -0.83 21.47 -21.76
CA LEU A 274 -1.61 22.10 -20.68
C LEU A 274 -0.75 22.42 -19.45
N LEU A 275 0.16 21.53 -19.05
CA LEU A 275 1.10 21.75 -17.94
C LEU A 275 2.09 22.90 -18.21
N CYS A 276 2.46 23.11 -19.48
CA CYS A 276 3.25 24.27 -19.90
C CYS A 276 2.41 25.56 -20.01
N THR A 277 1.15 25.49 -20.45
CA THR A 277 0.26 26.66 -20.47
C THR A 277 -0.09 27.16 -19.06
N ASN A 278 -0.25 26.25 -18.10
CA ASN A 278 -0.65 26.57 -16.72
C ASN A 278 0.53 26.97 -15.80
N SER A 279 1.76 27.07 -16.32
CA SER A 279 2.98 27.33 -15.53
C SER A 279 3.90 28.32 -16.22
N THR A 280 4.34 29.35 -15.49
CA THR A 280 5.39 30.27 -15.96
C THR A 280 6.80 29.65 -15.92
N GLN A 281 6.98 28.51 -15.24
CA GLN A 281 8.25 27.82 -15.15
C GLN A 281 8.47 26.87 -16.34
N LYS A 282 9.63 26.99 -17.00
CA LYS A 282 10.07 26.01 -18.02
C LYS A 282 10.36 24.65 -17.39
N TRP A 283 9.73 23.60 -17.89
CA TRP A 283 9.89 22.24 -17.39
C TRP A 283 11.08 21.53 -18.06
N ILE A 284 11.99 21.00 -17.25
CA ILE A 284 13.20 20.29 -17.69
C ILE A 284 13.01 18.81 -17.34
N CYS A 285 13.18 17.93 -18.33
CA CYS A 285 12.93 16.49 -18.18
C CYS A 285 14.09 15.64 -18.71
N GLY A 286 14.39 14.54 -18.02
CA GLY A 286 15.09 13.41 -18.63
C GLY A 286 14.09 12.55 -19.39
N LEU A 287 14.41 12.16 -20.62
CA LEU A 287 13.70 11.13 -21.37
C LEU A 287 14.37 9.78 -21.09
N SER A 288 13.58 8.72 -20.99
CA SER A 288 14.06 7.34 -20.85
C SER A 288 13.30 6.44 -21.79
N PHE A 289 13.94 5.39 -22.31
CA PHE A 289 13.26 4.33 -23.05
C PHE A 289 13.80 2.94 -22.69
N ASP A 290 12.97 1.92 -22.90
CA ASP A 290 13.30 0.52 -22.66
C ASP A 290 12.34 -0.41 -23.40
N GLU A 291 12.75 -1.67 -23.61
CA GLU A 291 11.93 -2.71 -24.24
C GLU A 291 11.38 -3.72 -23.22
N MET A 292 10.06 -3.94 -23.22
CA MET A 292 9.43 -5.01 -22.44
C MET A 292 8.96 -6.17 -23.32
N ALA A 293 9.53 -7.36 -23.12
CA ALA A 293 9.02 -8.61 -23.71
C ALA A 293 7.54 -8.85 -23.37
N ILE A 294 6.78 -9.25 -24.39
CA ILE A 294 5.34 -9.56 -24.35
C ILE A 294 5.04 -10.94 -24.95
N ARG A 295 3.84 -11.46 -24.65
CA ARG A 295 3.35 -12.70 -25.22
C ARG A 295 2.95 -12.46 -26.67
N GLN A 296 3.78 -12.99 -27.59
CA GLN A 296 3.48 -13.12 -29.01
C GLN A 296 2.11 -13.79 -29.20
N LYS A 297 1.13 -12.98 -29.61
CA LYS A 297 -0.24 -13.39 -29.96
C LYS A 297 -0.90 -12.25 -30.73
N VAL A 298 -1.54 -12.57 -31.85
CA VAL A 298 -2.44 -11.66 -32.57
C VAL A 298 -3.86 -11.85 -32.04
N GLU A 299 -4.57 -10.76 -31.75
CA GLU A 299 -5.91 -10.77 -31.17
C GLU A 299 -6.82 -9.76 -31.90
N TRP A 300 -8.01 -10.20 -32.33
CA TRP A 300 -9.00 -9.31 -32.93
C TRP A 300 -9.70 -8.48 -31.84
N ASN A 301 -9.59 -7.15 -31.91
CA ASN A 301 -10.15 -6.25 -30.88
C ASN A 301 -11.61 -5.82 -31.16
N GLY A 302 -12.22 -6.33 -32.24
CA GLY A 302 -13.55 -5.92 -32.72
C GLY A 302 -13.53 -4.86 -33.83
N LYS A 303 -12.38 -4.27 -34.14
CA LYS A 303 -12.13 -3.38 -35.28
C LYS A 303 -10.92 -3.78 -36.10
N ASN A 304 -9.80 -4.06 -35.42
CA ASN A 304 -8.48 -4.31 -36.00
C ASN A 304 -7.85 -5.55 -35.33
N TYR A 305 -6.85 -6.14 -35.99
CA TYR A 305 -5.94 -7.10 -35.36
C TYR A 305 -4.85 -6.36 -34.56
N VAL A 306 -4.67 -6.75 -33.29
CA VAL A 306 -3.64 -6.21 -32.38
C VAL A 306 -2.60 -7.29 -32.10
N GLY A 307 -1.31 -6.94 -32.20
CA GLY A 307 -0.19 -7.88 -31.98
C GLY A 307 0.85 -7.93 -33.10
N PHE A 308 0.63 -7.21 -34.20
CA PHE A 308 1.65 -6.94 -35.22
C PHE A 308 2.57 -5.77 -34.83
N VAL A 309 3.72 -5.66 -35.50
CA VAL A 309 4.64 -4.50 -35.37
C VAL A 309 4.04 -3.23 -35.96
N ASN A 310 4.26 -2.07 -35.32
CA ASN A 310 3.74 -0.77 -35.79
C ASN A 310 4.83 0.31 -36.02
N CYS A 311 6.11 -0.05 -36.10
CA CYS A 311 7.22 0.89 -36.24
C CYS A 311 8.14 0.57 -37.42
N GLY A 312 8.74 1.62 -38.00
CA GLY A 312 9.56 1.53 -39.21
C GLY A 312 8.72 1.46 -40.48
N ASP A 313 9.39 1.60 -41.62
CA ASP A 313 8.77 1.40 -42.93
C ASP A 313 8.29 -0.05 -43.04
N GLN A 314 6.97 -0.24 -43.10
CA GLN A 314 6.40 -1.57 -43.27
C GLN A 314 6.62 -2.01 -44.72
N PRO A 315 7.23 -3.18 -44.97
CA PRO A 315 7.34 -3.69 -46.34
C PRO A 315 5.94 -3.94 -46.91
N GLU A 316 5.76 -3.67 -48.21
CA GLU A 316 4.55 -3.92 -48.98
C GLU A 316 4.34 -5.42 -49.23
N THR A 317 4.19 -6.18 -48.15
CA THR A 317 4.07 -7.64 -48.12
C THR A 317 2.93 -8.03 -47.20
N ASP A 318 2.06 -8.94 -47.63
CA ASP A 318 0.83 -9.35 -46.93
C ASP A 318 1.03 -9.98 -45.52
N VAL A 319 2.28 -10.17 -45.09
CA VAL A 319 2.65 -10.83 -43.83
C VAL A 319 3.34 -9.86 -42.88
N LEU A 320 2.54 -9.07 -42.15
CA LEU A 320 3.06 -8.24 -41.06
C LEU A 320 3.69 -9.12 -39.95
N PRO A 321 4.90 -8.78 -39.45
CA PRO A 321 5.54 -9.56 -38.40
C PRO A 321 4.84 -9.39 -37.05
N VAL A 322 4.72 -10.49 -36.29
CA VAL A 322 4.18 -10.49 -34.93
C VAL A 322 5.18 -9.83 -33.96
N ALA A 323 4.68 -8.90 -33.15
CA ALA A 323 5.48 -8.21 -32.15
C ALA A 323 5.87 -9.14 -30.98
N LYS A 324 7.11 -9.00 -30.52
CA LYS A 324 7.73 -9.77 -29.43
C LYS A 324 7.95 -8.92 -28.19
N GLU A 325 8.16 -7.62 -28.39
CA GLU A 325 8.56 -6.66 -27.36
C GLU A 325 7.76 -5.37 -27.54
N VAL A 326 7.75 -4.53 -26.50
CA VAL A 326 7.14 -3.21 -26.53
C VAL A 326 8.17 -2.18 -26.08
N LEU A 327 8.59 -1.32 -27.01
CA LEU A 327 9.42 -0.14 -26.73
C LEU A 327 8.54 0.94 -26.11
N VAL A 328 8.90 1.47 -24.93
CA VAL A 328 8.15 2.53 -24.25
C VAL A 328 9.06 3.73 -23.99
N PHE A 329 8.57 4.94 -24.30
CA PHE A 329 9.22 6.20 -23.98
C PHE A 329 8.57 6.85 -22.75
N MET A 330 9.35 7.24 -21.75
CA MET A 330 8.89 7.90 -20.52
C MET A 330 9.74 9.11 -20.15
N LEU A 331 9.10 10.26 -19.97
CA LEU A 331 9.70 11.46 -19.38
C LEU A 331 9.68 11.38 -17.85
N THR A 332 10.74 11.86 -17.22
CA THR A 332 10.82 12.12 -15.78
C THR A 332 11.25 13.57 -15.55
N CYS A 333 10.46 14.34 -14.80
CA CYS A 333 10.70 15.77 -14.62
C CYS A 333 11.78 16.04 -13.56
N LEU A 334 12.80 16.83 -13.93
CA LEU A 334 13.93 17.16 -13.07
C LEU A 334 13.56 18.23 -12.03
N ASN A 335 12.88 19.31 -12.44
CA ASN A 335 12.40 20.37 -11.54
C ASN A 335 11.02 20.11 -10.91
N GLY A 336 10.29 19.08 -11.31
CA GLY A 336 8.97 18.71 -10.76
C GLY A 336 8.92 17.31 -10.16
N SER A 337 7.83 16.98 -9.46
CA SER A 337 7.62 15.65 -8.82
C SER A 337 6.70 14.73 -9.64
N TRP A 338 6.87 14.74 -10.97
CA TRP A 338 6.06 13.95 -11.90
C TRP A 338 6.89 13.21 -12.96
N LYS A 339 6.28 12.18 -13.54
CA LYS A 339 6.77 11.46 -14.74
C LYS A 339 5.61 11.09 -15.67
N LEU A 340 5.88 10.74 -16.93
CA LEU A 340 4.81 10.42 -17.89
C LEU A 340 5.31 9.50 -19.01
N PRO A 341 4.64 8.35 -19.29
CA PRO A 341 4.86 7.62 -20.54
C PRO A 341 4.28 8.43 -21.71
N VAL A 342 5.11 8.75 -22.69
CA VAL A 342 4.75 9.60 -23.85
C VAL A 342 4.19 8.76 -25.00
N GLY A 343 4.65 7.51 -25.13
CA GLY A 343 4.21 6.61 -26.19
C GLY A 343 4.77 5.20 -26.03
N TYR A 344 4.25 4.27 -26.83
CA TYR A 344 4.74 2.90 -26.91
C TYR A 344 4.61 2.32 -28.32
N PHE A 345 5.52 1.44 -28.70
CA PHE A 345 5.56 0.79 -30.01
C PHE A 345 5.65 -0.73 -29.83
N LEU A 346 4.86 -1.48 -30.59
CA LEU A 346 4.93 -2.93 -30.71
C LEU A 346 6.05 -3.27 -31.70
N VAL A 347 7.05 -4.05 -31.26
CA VAL A 347 8.30 -4.25 -32.03
C VAL A 347 8.72 -5.73 -32.11
N ASN A 348 9.52 -6.06 -33.12
CA ASN A 348 10.14 -7.38 -33.33
C ASN A 348 11.62 -7.18 -33.68
N ARG A 349 12.43 -6.81 -32.67
CA ARG A 349 13.81 -6.27 -32.80
C ARG A 349 13.87 -4.97 -33.60
N THR A 350 13.95 -3.84 -32.91
CA THR A 350 14.22 -2.53 -33.52
C THR A 350 15.69 -2.37 -33.94
N THR A 351 15.96 -1.78 -35.10
CA THR A 351 17.32 -1.36 -35.50
C THR A 351 17.77 -0.10 -34.74
N ALA A 352 19.08 0.17 -34.74
CA ALA A 352 19.64 1.39 -34.14
C ALA A 352 19.10 2.67 -34.81
N GLU A 353 18.86 2.64 -36.12
CA GLU A 353 18.29 3.73 -36.92
C GLU A 353 16.82 3.97 -36.57
N GLN A 354 16.01 2.90 -36.46
CA GLN A 354 14.61 2.99 -36.02
C GLN A 354 14.51 3.62 -34.63
N LYS A 355 15.38 3.22 -33.69
CA LYS A 355 15.43 3.86 -32.36
C LYS A 355 15.84 5.33 -32.44
N ALA A 356 16.85 5.67 -33.25
CA ALA A 356 17.32 7.05 -33.42
C ALA A 356 16.24 7.97 -33.99
N ASN A 357 15.49 7.50 -34.99
CA ASN A 357 14.40 8.25 -35.62
C ASN A 357 13.22 8.44 -34.64
N LEU A 358 12.74 7.36 -34.01
CA LEU A 358 11.67 7.45 -32.99
C LEU A 358 12.07 8.37 -31.82
N LEU A 359 13.34 8.33 -31.40
CA LEU A 359 13.85 9.19 -30.33
C LEU A 359 13.85 10.67 -30.73
N LYS A 360 14.29 11.01 -31.94
CA LYS A 360 14.22 12.39 -32.48
C LYS A 360 12.78 12.89 -32.50
N THR A 361 11.86 12.14 -33.12
CA THR A 361 10.43 12.49 -33.14
C THR A 361 9.84 12.66 -31.74
N CYS A 362 10.23 11.82 -30.77
CA CYS A 362 9.81 11.97 -29.37
C CYS A 362 10.33 13.27 -28.73
N ILE A 363 11.58 13.66 -29.01
CA ILE A 363 12.18 14.89 -28.49
C ILE A 363 11.53 16.13 -29.10
N ASP A 364 11.19 16.08 -30.39
CA ASP A 364 10.58 17.17 -31.13
C ASP A 364 9.14 17.43 -30.66
N LEU A 365 8.28 16.40 -30.63
CA LEU A 365 6.90 16.49 -30.11
C LEU A 365 6.84 17.01 -28.66
N VAL A 366 7.81 16.64 -27.82
CA VAL A 366 7.93 17.13 -26.43
C VAL A 366 8.45 18.58 -26.37
N SER A 367 9.30 18.97 -27.32
CA SER A 367 9.80 20.35 -27.45
C SER A 367 8.72 21.30 -27.97
N GLU A 368 7.86 20.86 -28.90
CA GLU A 368 6.65 21.57 -29.36
C GLU A 368 5.63 21.79 -28.23
N CYS A 369 5.56 20.88 -27.27
CA CYS A 369 4.76 21.05 -26.05
C CYS A 369 5.34 22.11 -25.09
N GLY A 370 6.49 22.71 -25.39
CA GLY A 370 7.14 23.77 -24.60
C GLY A 370 8.13 23.27 -23.54
N LEU A 371 8.42 21.96 -23.49
CA LEU A 371 9.38 21.38 -22.53
C LEU A 371 10.81 21.41 -23.06
N VAL A 372 11.76 21.19 -22.15
CA VAL A 372 13.18 20.97 -22.44
C VAL A 372 13.54 19.53 -22.07
N VAL A 373 13.86 18.70 -23.06
CA VAL A 373 14.52 17.41 -22.83
C VAL A 373 16.01 17.68 -22.62
N SER A 374 16.54 17.40 -21.43
CA SER A 374 17.96 17.62 -21.11
C SER A 374 18.84 16.42 -21.43
N SER A 375 18.25 15.22 -21.40
CA SER A 375 18.98 13.96 -21.36
C SER A 375 18.14 12.78 -21.86
N VAL A 376 18.81 11.72 -22.33
CA VAL A 376 18.20 10.45 -22.78
C VAL A 376 18.86 9.26 -22.08
N THR A 377 18.08 8.47 -21.36
CA THR A 377 18.53 7.28 -20.62
C THR A 377 18.11 5.98 -21.31
N PHE A 378 19.05 5.04 -21.44
CA PHE A 378 18.83 3.70 -22.03
C PHE A 378 19.71 2.63 -21.36
N ASP A 379 19.52 1.35 -21.70
CA ASP A 379 20.18 0.21 -21.05
C ASP A 379 21.65 -0.02 -21.52
N GLY A 380 22.22 -1.21 -21.29
CA GLY A 380 23.54 -1.59 -21.81
C GLY A 380 23.57 -2.27 -23.18
N CYS A 381 22.48 -2.30 -23.95
CA CYS A 381 22.39 -3.02 -25.21
C CYS A 381 23.29 -2.37 -26.29
N PRO A 382 24.11 -3.15 -27.04
CA PRO A 382 24.96 -2.62 -28.11
C PRO A 382 24.20 -1.80 -29.17
N ALA A 383 22.95 -2.15 -29.47
CA ALA A 383 22.12 -1.40 -30.40
C ALA A 383 21.85 0.05 -29.94
N ASN A 384 21.79 0.29 -28.63
CA ASN A 384 21.59 1.64 -28.06
C ASN A 384 22.88 2.47 -28.09
N PHE A 385 24.06 1.84 -27.99
CA PHE A 385 25.34 2.52 -28.25
C PHE A 385 25.52 2.85 -29.73
N SER A 386 25.12 1.95 -30.65
CA SER A 386 25.09 2.26 -32.09
C SER A 386 24.10 3.38 -32.41
N MET A 387 22.92 3.41 -31.78
CA MET A 387 21.98 4.52 -31.88
C MET A 387 22.63 5.84 -31.43
N ALA A 388 23.33 5.86 -30.29
CA ALA A 388 24.01 7.06 -29.81
C ALA A 388 25.06 7.60 -30.81
N LYS A 389 25.79 6.74 -31.52
CA LYS A 389 26.69 7.14 -32.62
C LYS A 389 25.93 7.79 -33.79
N LEU A 390 24.79 7.22 -34.19
CA LEU A 390 23.94 7.76 -35.26
C LEU A 390 23.28 9.12 -34.90
N LEU A 391 23.24 9.46 -33.61
CA LEU A 391 22.85 10.81 -33.13
C LEU A 391 24.02 11.80 -33.12
N GLY A 392 25.27 11.33 -33.27
CA GLY A 392 26.48 12.15 -33.24
C GLY A 392 27.31 12.07 -31.96
N CYS A 393 26.97 11.21 -30.99
CA CYS A 393 27.77 11.05 -29.76
C CYS A 393 29.06 10.24 -30.02
N GLN A 394 30.16 10.69 -29.44
CA GLN A 394 31.43 9.95 -29.42
C GLN A 394 31.47 9.06 -28.17
N VAL A 395 31.09 7.79 -28.35
CA VAL A 395 30.94 6.79 -27.26
C VAL A 395 32.02 5.70 -27.27
N ASP A 396 33.04 5.84 -28.12
CA ASP A 396 34.20 4.95 -28.22
C ASP A 396 35.46 5.79 -28.49
N GLY A 397 36.59 5.38 -27.93
CA GLY A 397 37.87 6.12 -28.00
C GLY A 397 38.18 6.91 -26.72
N ASP A 398 39.39 7.48 -26.65
CA ASP A 398 39.89 8.17 -25.45
C ASP A 398 39.16 9.49 -25.16
N ILE A 399 38.55 10.10 -26.19
CA ILE A 399 37.74 11.32 -26.10
C ILE A 399 36.26 10.93 -26.15
N ILE A 400 35.63 10.86 -24.97
CA ILE A 400 34.20 10.57 -24.83
C ILE A 400 33.40 11.88 -24.82
N ASN A 401 32.55 12.07 -25.84
CA ASN A 401 31.56 13.15 -25.91
C ASN A 401 30.13 12.56 -25.90
N PRO A 402 29.41 12.64 -24.77
CA PRO A 402 28.07 12.08 -24.62
C PRO A 402 26.95 13.01 -25.12
N VAL A 403 27.27 14.16 -25.69
CA VAL A 403 26.29 15.18 -26.12
C VAL A 403 26.00 15.05 -27.61
N PHE A 404 24.73 15.08 -27.99
CA PHE A 404 24.27 15.30 -29.36
C PHE A 404 23.48 16.60 -29.47
N LEU A 405 23.27 17.05 -30.71
CA LEU A 405 22.45 18.21 -31.04
C LEU A 405 21.12 17.77 -31.65
N ASN A 406 20.01 18.32 -31.18
CA ASN A 406 18.71 18.19 -31.80
C ASN A 406 18.03 19.56 -31.83
N ASN A 407 17.75 20.09 -33.02
CA ASN A 407 17.15 21.43 -33.21
C ASN A 407 17.87 22.52 -32.38
N ASN A 408 19.20 22.58 -32.54
CA ASN A 408 20.16 23.43 -31.82
C ASN A 408 20.17 23.31 -30.28
N ARG A 409 19.45 22.35 -29.68
CA ARG A 409 19.53 22.02 -28.26
C ARG A 409 20.57 20.92 -28.03
N LYS A 410 21.44 21.10 -27.03
CA LYS A 410 22.36 20.07 -26.54
C LYS A 410 21.60 19.08 -25.65
N ILE A 411 21.67 17.80 -25.97
CA ILE A 411 21.02 16.70 -25.22
C ILE A 411 22.07 15.64 -24.93
N VAL A 412 22.09 15.12 -23.71
CA VAL A 412 23.16 14.20 -23.25
C VAL A 412 22.67 12.79 -22.99
N ILE A 413 23.45 11.77 -23.36
CA ILE A 413 23.09 10.36 -23.16
C ILE A 413 23.47 9.84 -21.76
N PHE A 414 22.70 8.89 -21.25
CA PHE A 414 22.94 8.18 -19.98
C PHE A 414 22.71 6.67 -20.14
N PRO A 415 23.78 5.86 -20.25
CA PRO A 415 23.70 4.42 -20.05
C PRO A 415 23.31 4.13 -18.59
N ASP A 416 22.26 3.36 -18.34
CA ASP A 416 21.65 3.20 -17.01
C ASP A 416 22.68 2.74 -15.94
N PRO A 417 22.94 3.53 -14.87
CA PRO A 417 23.94 3.19 -13.85
C PRO A 417 23.63 1.89 -13.09
N CYS A 418 22.35 1.55 -12.93
CA CYS A 418 21.92 0.27 -12.35
C CYS A 418 22.32 -0.91 -13.26
N HIS A 419 22.29 -0.73 -14.58
CA HIS A 419 22.79 -1.67 -15.58
C HIS A 419 24.32 -1.71 -15.65
N MET A 420 25.00 -0.56 -15.63
CA MET A 420 26.48 -0.54 -15.62
C MET A 420 27.05 -1.26 -14.39
N LEU A 421 26.46 -1.08 -13.20
CA LEU A 421 26.87 -1.81 -12.00
C LEU A 421 26.58 -3.32 -12.08
N LYS A 422 25.47 -3.75 -12.74
CA LYS A 422 25.23 -5.17 -13.05
C LYS A 422 26.37 -5.73 -13.90
N LEU A 423 26.82 -5.01 -14.93
CA LEU A 423 27.88 -5.44 -15.84
C LEU A 423 29.25 -5.50 -15.16
N VAL A 424 29.66 -4.48 -14.38
CA VAL A 424 30.93 -4.49 -13.62
C VAL A 424 30.99 -5.69 -12.67
N ARG A 425 29.89 -6.01 -11.98
CA ARG A 425 29.78 -7.21 -11.12
C ARG A 425 29.88 -8.50 -11.93
N ASN A 426 29.25 -8.57 -13.10
CA ASN A 426 29.34 -9.73 -13.98
C ASN A 426 30.78 -9.97 -14.47
N THR A 427 31.51 -8.91 -14.85
CA THR A 427 32.90 -9.02 -15.30
C THR A 427 33.79 -9.54 -14.19
N LEU A 428 33.82 -8.89 -13.01
CA LEU A 428 34.65 -9.36 -11.89
C LEU A 428 34.27 -10.77 -11.41
N GLY A 429 32.98 -11.11 -11.40
CA GLY A 429 32.48 -12.43 -10.99
C GLY A 429 32.62 -13.55 -12.02
N ASP A 430 32.81 -13.24 -13.31
CA ASP A 430 33.14 -14.22 -14.37
C ASP A 430 34.66 -14.38 -14.53
N LYS A 431 35.44 -13.31 -14.39
CA LYS A 431 36.90 -13.27 -14.62
C LYS A 431 37.74 -13.54 -13.37
N LEU A 432 37.14 -13.42 -12.18
CA LEU A 432 37.75 -13.63 -10.85
C LEU A 432 38.85 -12.64 -10.46
N PHE A 433 39.64 -12.13 -11.41
CA PHE A 433 40.67 -11.12 -11.19
C PHE A 433 40.57 -9.97 -12.21
N LEU A 434 41.02 -8.79 -11.78
CA LEU A 434 41.35 -7.60 -12.59
C LEU A 434 42.64 -6.99 -12.02
N THR A 435 43.34 -6.15 -12.78
CA THR A 435 44.48 -5.38 -12.26
C THR A 435 44.27 -3.87 -12.41
N ASN A 436 44.84 -3.08 -11.49
CA ASN A 436 44.83 -1.62 -11.54
C ASN A 436 45.97 -1.08 -12.43
N SER A 437 46.15 0.24 -12.43
CA SER A 437 47.25 0.96 -13.09
C SER A 437 48.63 0.55 -12.58
N GLU A 438 48.76 0.34 -11.27
CA GLU A 438 50.01 0.03 -10.55
C GLU A 438 50.45 -1.44 -10.69
N GLY A 439 49.54 -2.33 -11.08
CA GLY A 439 49.76 -3.77 -11.29
C GLY A 439 49.12 -4.68 -10.23
N ASP A 440 48.54 -4.11 -9.17
CA ASP A 440 47.93 -4.85 -8.08
C ASP A 440 46.67 -5.62 -8.52
N THR A 441 46.46 -6.79 -7.89
CA THR A 441 45.36 -7.69 -8.22
C THR A 441 44.10 -7.42 -7.39
N ILE A 442 43.04 -7.00 -8.07
CA ILE A 442 41.66 -6.94 -7.56
C ILE A 442 41.06 -8.35 -7.69
N SER A 443 40.69 -8.99 -6.57
CA SER A 443 40.30 -10.42 -6.57
C SER A 443 38.91 -10.66 -5.97
N TRP A 444 38.07 -11.37 -6.74
CA TRP A 444 36.79 -11.91 -6.28
C TRP A 444 36.94 -12.92 -5.15
N ASN A 445 38.12 -13.54 -5.00
CA ASN A 445 38.35 -14.56 -3.96
C ASN A 445 38.18 -14.00 -2.54
N TYR A 446 38.54 -12.74 -2.29
CA TYR A 446 38.32 -12.11 -0.98
C TYR A 446 36.83 -12.01 -0.61
N VAL A 447 35.95 -11.81 -1.61
CA VAL A 447 34.49 -11.79 -1.41
C VAL A 447 33.95 -13.20 -1.18
N LYS A 448 34.51 -14.22 -1.86
CA LYS A 448 34.21 -15.63 -1.61
C LYS A 448 34.58 -16.02 -0.17
N LEU A 449 35.84 -15.81 0.22
CA LEU A 449 36.35 -16.08 1.57
C LEU A 449 35.52 -15.36 2.64
N LEU A 450 35.15 -14.09 2.42
CA LEU A 450 34.30 -13.33 3.34
C LEU A 450 32.91 -13.94 3.48
N VAL A 451 32.33 -14.56 2.45
CA VAL A 451 31.06 -15.30 2.58
C VAL A 451 31.26 -16.61 3.34
N GLU A 452 32.30 -17.38 3.01
CA GLU A 452 32.60 -18.66 3.65
C GLU A 452 32.88 -18.50 5.16
N LEU A 453 33.72 -17.54 5.55
CA LEU A 453 33.97 -17.16 6.93
C LEU A 453 32.67 -16.79 7.68
N GLN A 454 31.81 -16.00 7.06
CA GLN A 454 30.54 -15.54 7.64
C GLN A 454 29.47 -16.65 7.73
N GLU A 455 29.49 -17.64 6.85
CA GLU A 455 28.56 -18.78 6.88
C GLU A 455 29.05 -19.86 7.86
N ASN A 456 30.37 -20.07 8.00
CA ASN A 456 30.99 -20.92 9.03
C ASN A 456 30.77 -20.40 10.46
N GLU A 457 30.95 -19.10 10.69
CA GLU A 457 30.80 -18.45 12.01
C GLU A 457 29.35 -18.30 12.50
N GLY A 458 28.37 -18.39 11.60
CA GLY A 458 26.96 -18.08 11.90
C GLY A 458 26.69 -16.59 12.21
N PHE A 459 27.67 -15.72 11.94
CA PHE A 459 27.69 -14.28 12.18
C PHE A 459 28.17 -13.54 10.92
N HIS A 460 27.76 -12.28 10.72
CA HIS A 460 28.05 -11.55 9.49
C HIS A 460 28.61 -10.15 9.79
N LEU A 461 29.83 -9.87 9.28
CA LEU A 461 30.41 -8.52 9.24
C LEU A 461 29.68 -7.64 8.21
N ALA A 462 29.34 -8.22 7.06
CA ALA A 462 28.68 -7.60 5.92
C ALA A 462 27.24 -8.12 5.78
N ASN A 463 26.38 -7.80 6.76
CA ASN A 463 24.99 -8.24 6.95
C ASN A 463 24.07 -8.42 5.70
N LYS A 464 24.39 -7.80 4.56
CA LYS A 464 23.63 -7.88 3.30
C LYS A 464 24.16 -8.95 2.32
N VAL A 465 25.46 -9.26 2.34
CA VAL A 465 26.13 -10.20 1.42
C VAL A 465 26.07 -11.62 1.97
N LYS A 466 25.83 -12.60 1.09
CA LYS A 466 25.65 -14.04 1.38
C LYS A 466 26.08 -14.88 0.17
N SER A 467 26.07 -16.21 0.28
CA SER A 467 26.20 -17.18 -0.84
C SER A 467 25.38 -16.84 -2.10
N ALA A 468 24.19 -16.24 -1.96
CA ALA A 468 23.39 -15.76 -3.09
C ALA A 468 24.04 -14.65 -3.95
N HIS A 469 25.04 -13.94 -3.42
CA HIS A 469 25.85 -12.95 -4.13
C HIS A 469 27.03 -13.60 -4.88
N LEU A 470 27.48 -14.78 -4.46
CA LEU A 470 28.46 -15.60 -5.21
C LEU A 470 27.76 -16.35 -6.35
N HIS A 471 26.69 -17.07 -6.05
CA HIS A 471 25.90 -17.83 -7.03
C HIS A 471 24.91 -16.93 -7.79
N PHE A 472 25.31 -15.68 -8.07
CA PHE A 472 24.47 -14.66 -8.68
C PHE A 472 24.01 -15.00 -10.10
N LYS A 473 24.58 -16.02 -10.78
CA LYS A 473 24.22 -16.41 -12.15
C LYS A 473 22.72 -16.80 -12.26
N LYS A 474 22.16 -17.52 -11.28
CA LYS A 474 20.69 -17.76 -11.16
C LYS A 474 19.85 -16.48 -10.99
N GLN A 475 20.47 -15.35 -10.65
CA GLN A 475 19.84 -14.08 -10.30
C GLN A 475 20.47 -12.83 -10.96
N ILE A 476 21.10 -13.00 -12.13
CA ILE A 476 22.01 -12.01 -12.75
C ILE A 476 21.39 -10.60 -12.90
N MET A 477 20.12 -10.52 -13.33
CA MET A 477 19.36 -9.27 -13.52
C MET A 477 19.09 -8.48 -12.22
N LYS A 478 19.32 -9.04 -11.02
CA LYS A 478 19.07 -8.31 -9.77
C LYS A 478 20.21 -7.32 -9.46
N VAL A 479 20.01 -6.06 -9.86
CA VAL A 479 20.85 -4.89 -9.47
C VAL A 479 21.17 -4.90 -7.98
N LYS A 480 20.17 -5.21 -7.15
CA LYS A 480 20.26 -5.31 -5.68
C LYS A 480 21.37 -6.23 -5.16
N LEU A 481 21.80 -7.24 -5.92
CA LEU A 481 22.94 -8.07 -5.53
C LEU A 481 24.28 -7.37 -5.83
N ALA A 482 24.39 -6.71 -6.99
CA ALA A 482 25.58 -5.93 -7.35
C ALA A 482 25.78 -4.73 -6.40
N ALA A 483 24.75 -3.93 -6.16
CA ALA A 483 24.77 -2.79 -5.24
C ALA A 483 24.88 -3.18 -3.74
N GLN A 484 24.83 -4.47 -3.40
CA GLN A 484 25.16 -4.96 -2.06
C GLN A 484 26.58 -5.51 -1.97
N LEU A 485 27.11 -6.04 -3.06
CA LEU A 485 28.49 -6.52 -3.16
C LEU A 485 29.47 -5.34 -3.28
N PHE A 486 29.21 -4.40 -4.19
CA PHE A 486 29.87 -3.09 -4.23
C PHE A 486 29.24 -2.12 -3.23
N SER A 487 29.26 -2.49 -1.94
CA SER A 487 28.85 -1.58 -0.88
C SER A 487 29.97 -1.37 0.13
N GLU A 488 30.07 -0.15 0.65
CA GLU A 488 31.05 0.27 1.66
C GLU A 488 31.17 -0.73 2.82
N SER A 489 30.04 -1.26 3.30
CA SER A 489 29.98 -2.25 4.38
C SER A 489 30.66 -3.61 4.09
N VAL A 490 30.99 -3.89 2.83
CA VAL A 490 31.80 -5.05 2.39
C VAL A 490 33.28 -4.69 2.41
N ALA A 491 33.67 -3.52 1.89
CA ALA A 491 35.03 -3.02 2.00
C ALA A 491 35.48 -2.87 3.46
N ASP A 492 34.60 -2.32 4.32
CA ASP A 492 34.81 -2.25 5.78
C ASP A 492 35.00 -3.63 6.43
N ALA A 493 34.32 -4.66 5.90
CA ALA A 493 34.41 -6.03 6.42
C ALA A 493 35.71 -6.72 5.99
N LEU A 494 36.18 -6.48 4.76
CA LEU A 494 37.50 -6.92 4.29
C LEU A 494 38.62 -6.21 5.09
N GLN A 495 38.52 -4.89 5.28
CA GLN A 495 39.44 -4.11 6.10
C GLN A 495 39.50 -4.65 7.54
N PHE A 496 38.34 -5.00 8.13
CA PHE A 496 38.26 -5.61 9.45
C PHE A 496 38.93 -6.99 9.53
N CYS A 497 38.79 -7.83 8.50
CA CYS A 497 39.48 -9.12 8.41
C CYS A 497 41.01 -8.97 8.32
N LYS A 498 41.49 -7.94 7.61
CA LYS A 498 42.91 -7.64 7.45
C LYS A 498 43.53 -6.99 8.69
N ASP A 499 43.05 -5.82 9.09
CA ASP A 499 43.81 -4.98 10.04
C ASP A 499 43.56 -5.38 11.50
N ILE A 500 42.34 -5.83 11.84
CA ILE A 500 41.93 -6.18 13.22
C ILE A 500 42.02 -7.68 13.46
N LEU A 501 41.45 -8.53 12.60
CA LEU A 501 41.55 -9.99 12.76
C LEU A 501 42.87 -10.58 12.25
N LYS A 502 43.68 -9.81 11.50
CA LYS A 502 45.02 -10.19 11.01
C LYS A 502 45.07 -11.54 10.32
N LEU A 503 44.02 -11.85 9.56
CA LEU A 503 43.90 -13.10 8.82
C LEU A 503 44.78 -13.04 7.56
N GLU A 504 45.79 -13.92 7.49
CA GLU A 504 46.75 -14.01 6.38
C GLU A 504 46.08 -14.05 5.00
N GLN A 505 44.93 -14.73 4.91
CA GLN A 505 44.11 -14.84 3.70
C GLN A 505 43.56 -13.50 3.15
N TYR A 506 43.75 -12.40 3.88
CA TYR A 506 43.33 -11.05 3.51
C TYR A 506 44.51 -10.05 3.47
N SER A 507 45.77 -10.50 3.53
CA SER A 507 46.94 -9.62 3.63
C SER A 507 47.05 -8.58 2.52
N ASN A 508 46.61 -8.93 1.31
CA ASN A 508 46.78 -8.12 0.09
C ASN A 508 45.41 -7.75 -0.52
N CYS A 509 44.41 -7.43 0.31
CA CYS A 509 43.03 -7.18 -0.15
C CYS A 509 42.71 -5.70 -0.44
N GLU A 510 43.62 -4.78 -0.15
CA GLU A 510 43.48 -3.33 -0.36
C GLU A 510 43.04 -2.91 -1.78
N PRO A 511 43.57 -3.46 -2.88
CA PRO A 511 43.10 -3.10 -4.22
C PRO A 511 41.62 -3.43 -4.42
N THR A 512 41.16 -4.51 -3.77
CA THR A 512 39.75 -4.94 -3.81
C THR A 512 38.87 -4.07 -2.90
N ILE A 513 39.38 -3.63 -1.74
CA ILE A 513 38.73 -2.68 -0.85
C ILE A 513 38.54 -1.32 -1.55
N ASP A 514 39.59 -0.81 -2.18
CA ASP A 514 39.58 0.44 -2.94
C ASP A 514 38.61 0.37 -4.13
N PHE A 515 38.67 -0.68 -4.95
CA PHE A 515 37.73 -0.93 -6.04
C PHE A 515 36.26 -0.93 -5.55
N ILE A 516 35.96 -1.62 -4.45
CA ILE A 516 34.61 -1.65 -3.85
C ILE A 516 34.19 -0.26 -3.35
N LYS A 517 35.07 0.49 -2.68
CA LYS A 517 34.79 1.85 -2.18
C LYS A 517 34.53 2.83 -3.35
N ARG A 518 35.37 2.79 -4.39
CA ARG A 518 35.23 3.61 -5.61
C ARG A 518 33.91 3.34 -6.33
N PHE A 519 33.60 2.07 -6.65
CA PHE A 519 32.33 1.76 -7.32
C PHE A 519 31.09 1.98 -6.43
N ASN A 520 31.19 1.86 -5.10
CA ASN A 520 30.13 2.32 -4.19
C ASN A 520 29.92 3.84 -4.32
N ALA A 521 30.97 4.65 -4.18
CA ALA A 521 30.88 6.11 -4.20
C ALA A 521 30.39 6.63 -5.55
N LEU A 522 30.89 6.09 -6.66
CA LEU A 522 30.40 6.39 -8.01
C LEU A 522 28.91 6.06 -8.14
N PHE A 523 28.46 4.88 -7.70
CA PHE A 523 27.05 4.51 -7.78
C PHE A 523 26.14 5.34 -6.85
N ASP A 524 26.65 5.78 -5.69
CA ASP A 524 25.93 6.69 -4.79
C ASP A 524 25.72 8.08 -5.45
N ILE A 525 26.74 8.63 -6.13
CA ILE A 525 26.62 9.88 -6.91
C ILE A 525 25.60 9.70 -8.04
N MET A 526 25.65 8.57 -8.75
CA MET A 526 24.75 8.25 -9.87
C MET A 526 23.31 7.93 -9.42
N ASN A 527 23.05 7.82 -8.11
CA ASN A 527 21.75 7.40 -7.55
C ASN A 527 21.28 8.31 -6.40
N SER A 528 21.68 9.58 -6.43
CA SER A 528 21.41 10.60 -5.42
C SER A 528 19.95 11.06 -5.39
N ARG A 529 19.40 11.29 -4.19
CA ARG A 529 17.96 11.56 -3.98
C ARG A 529 17.65 12.66 -2.97
N ASN A 530 18.03 12.48 -1.70
CA ASN A 530 17.65 13.42 -0.64
C ASN A 530 18.73 14.46 -0.37
N LEU A 531 18.34 15.73 -0.21
CA LEU A 531 19.23 16.84 0.13
C LEU A 531 19.91 16.66 1.51
N ASP A 532 19.25 15.97 2.44
CA ASP A 532 19.79 15.66 3.77
C ASP A 532 20.70 14.42 3.78
N ALA A 533 20.95 13.78 2.61
CA ALA A 533 21.84 12.64 2.54
C ALA A 533 23.30 13.07 2.76
N PHE A 534 24.06 12.24 3.48
CA PHE A 534 25.46 12.53 3.79
C PHE A 534 26.42 12.14 2.65
N GLY A 535 27.43 12.98 2.41
CA GLY A 535 28.50 12.75 1.43
C GLY A 535 27.97 12.55 0.00
N PHE A 536 28.58 11.61 -0.72
CA PHE A 536 28.30 11.28 -2.12
C PHE A 536 26.85 10.86 -2.45
N LYS A 537 25.99 10.63 -1.45
CA LYS A 537 24.55 10.36 -1.65
C LYS A 537 23.70 11.63 -1.83
N LYS A 538 24.25 12.81 -1.53
CA LYS A 538 23.58 14.10 -1.67
C LYS A 538 23.47 14.50 -3.15
N PRO A 539 22.29 14.95 -3.62
CA PRO A 539 22.14 15.55 -4.94
C PRO A 539 23.19 16.63 -5.22
N LEU A 540 23.63 16.71 -6.48
CA LEU A 540 24.62 17.67 -6.93
C LEU A 540 24.11 19.10 -6.78
N ASN A 541 24.90 19.95 -6.15
CA ASN A 541 24.61 21.36 -5.86
C ASN A 541 25.92 22.15 -5.77
N SER A 542 25.83 23.48 -5.77
CA SER A 542 27.02 24.36 -5.72
C SER A 542 27.92 24.15 -4.50
N GLY A 543 27.38 23.68 -3.38
CA GLY A 543 28.14 23.40 -2.16
C GLY A 543 28.75 22.00 -2.05
N ASN A 544 28.63 21.13 -3.07
CA ASN A 544 29.33 19.84 -3.09
C ASN A 544 30.05 19.50 -4.40
N ILE A 545 29.97 20.34 -5.44
CA ILE A 545 30.52 20.02 -6.76
C ILE A 545 32.02 19.73 -6.73
N GLU A 546 32.86 20.53 -6.08
CA GLU A 546 34.32 20.43 -6.13
C GLU A 546 34.81 19.04 -5.69
N ASN A 547 34.32 18.57 -4.54
CA ASN A 547 34.59 17.24 -4.00
C ASN A 547 34.07 16.10 -4.88
N VAL A 548 32.94 16.32 -5.59
CA VAL A 548 32.35 15.31 -6.49
C VAL A 548 33.09 15.29 -7.82
N GLN A 549 33.42 16.43 -8.41
CA GLN A 549 34.17 16.54 -9.66
C GLN A 549 35.56 15.93 -9.51
N LEU A 550 36.31 16.31 -8.46
CA LEU A 550 37.62 15.72 -8.16
C LEU A 550 37.53 14.19 -8.00
N PHE A 551 36.49 13.67 -7.35
CA PHE A 551 36.26 12.23 -7.27
C PHE A 551 35.95 11.61 -8.65
N LEU A 552 35.07 12.23 -9.45
CA LEU A 552 34.65 11.71 -10.76
C LEU A 552 35.81 11.73 -11.78
N GLU A 553 36.70 12.72 -11.74
CA GLU A 553 37.90 12.80 -12.57
C GLU A 553 38.93 11.72 -12.17
N ASN A 554 39.20 11.57 -10.88
CA ASN A 554 40.02 10.46 -10.37
C ASN A 554 39.43 9.09 -10.71
N MET A 555 38.09 8.97 -10.70
CA MET A 555 37.39 7.74 -11.09
C MET A 555 37.49 7.47 -12.60
N PHE A 556 37.44 8.51 -13.44
CA PHE A 556 37.60 8.39 -14.89
C PHE A 556 38.98 7.84 -15.24
N GLN A 557 40.04 8.36 -14.60
CA GLN A 557 41.41 7.85 -14.79
C GLN A 557 41.62 6.47 -14.19
N TYR A 558 41.03 6.16 -13.03
CA TYR A 558 41.05 4.81 -12.47
C TYR A 558 40.44 3.78 -13.44
N ILE A 559 39.33 4.12 -14.11
CA ILE A 559 38.73 3.24 -15.13
C ILE A 559 39.66 3.06 -16.34
N ASN A 560 40.33 4.12 -16.80
CA ASN A 560 41.36 4.02 -17.85
C ASN A 560 42.52 3.10 -17.46
N GLY A 561 42.90 3.07 -16.18
CA GLY A 561 43.99 2.23 -15.65
C GLY A 561 43.65 0.75 -15.48
N LEU A 562 42.37 0.37 -15.48
CA LEU A 562 41.94 -1.02 -15.23
C LEU A 562 42.28 -1.95 -16.40
N LYS A 563 42.86 -3.10 -16.07
CA LYS A 563 43.27 -4.16 -17.01
C LYS A 563 42.58 -5.49 -16.70
N MET A 564 42.43 -6.29 -17.74
CA MET A 564 41.89 -7.65 -17.73
C MET A 564 42.69 -8.49 -18.73
N ASP A 565 43.23 -9.63 -18.29
CA ASP A 565 44.10 -10.48 -19.12
C ASP A 565 45.25 -9.68 -19.80
N MET A 566 45.96 -8.87 -19.01
CA MET A 566 46.99 -7.88 -19.42
C MET A 566 46.52 -6.74 -20.36
N SER A 567 45.35 -6.85 -20.98
CA SER A 567 44.77 -5.85 -21.90
C SER A 567 44.01 -4.76 -21.15
N ASN A 568 43.87 -3.56 -21.72
CA ASN A 568 43.02 -2.51 -21.12
C ASN A 568 41.54 -2.95 -21.14
N ILE A 569 40.83 -2.83 -20.01
CA ILE A 569 39.45 -3.32 -19.89
C ILE A 569 38.49 -2.70 -20.91
N LEU A 570 38.76 -1.45 -21.33
CA LEU A 570 37.98 -0.69 -22.32
C LEU A 570 38.18 -1.17 -23.76
N GLN A 571 39.24 -1.94 -24.03
CA GLN A 571 39.49 -2.57 -25.34
C GLN A 571 38.83 -3.95 -25.46
N THR A 572 38.28 -4.49 -24.37
CA THR A 572 37.78 -5.88 -24.30
C THR A 572 36.29 -6.01 -24.58
N ASN A 573 35.83 -7.23 -24.90
CA ASN A 573 34.42 -7.60 -25.02
C ASN A 573 33.60 -7.42 -23.71
N ARG A 574 34.22 -6.99 -22.60
CA ARG A 574 33.56 -6.69 -21.31
C ARG A 574 33.56 -5.18 -20.98
N LYS A 575 33.99 -4.31 -21.90
CA LYS A 575 34.11 -2.85 -21.71
C LYS A 575 32.83 -2.14 -21.29
N THR A 576 31.66 -2.60 -21.73
CA THR A 576 30.38 -1.84 -21.71
C THR A 576 30.02 -1.27 -20.33
N GLY A 577 30.22 -2.03 -19.25
CA GLY A 577 29.93 -1.54 -17.90
C GLY A 577 30.86 -0.42 -17.41
N PHE A 578 32.11 -0.41 -17.87
CA PHE A 578 33.14 0.56 -17.48
C PHE A 578 33.04 1.83 -18.35
N LEU A 579 32.96 1.62 -19.66
CA LEU A 579 32.72 2.67 -20.67
C LEU A 579 31.41 3.42 -20.40
N GLY A 580 30.33 2.72 -20.05
CA GLY A 580 29.05 3.34 -19.69
C GLY A 580 29.14 4.22 -18.44
N PHE A 581 29.98 3.86 -17.45
CA PHE A 581 30.25 4.72 -16.30
C PHE A 581 31.08 5.96 -16.67
N GLN A 582 32.05 5.85 -17.58
CA GLN A 582 32.80 7.02 -18.09
C GLN A 582 31.92 7.99 -18.86
N ILE A 583 31.01 7.47 -19.68
CA ILE A 583 29.95 8.26 -20.34
C ILE A 583 29.11 8.96 -19.27
N CYS A 584 28.60 8.26 -18.26
CA CYS A 584 27.84 8.88 -17.16
C CYS A 584 28.62 9.97 -16.40
N ILE A 585 29.93 9.78 -16.16
CA ILE A 585 30.80 10.79 -15.53
C ILE A 585 30.77 12.10 -16.33
N LYS A 586 31.06 12.04 -17.64
CA LYS A 586 31.05 13.22 -18.52
C LYS A 586 29.63 13.82 -18.62
N SER A 587 28.60 12.98 -18.68
CA SER A 587 27.20 13.43 -18.77
C SER A 587 26.71 14.16 -17.52
N ILE A 588 27.15 13.75 -16.33
CA ILE A 588 26.83 14.45 -15.07
C ILE A 588 27.46 15.83 -15.03
N LEU A 589 28.75 15.95 -15.37
CA LEU A 589 29.46 17.22 -15.33
C LEU A 589 28.83 18.22 -16.32
N PHE A 590 28.51 17.76 -17.53
CA PHE A 590 27.78 18.57 -18.52
C PHE A 590 26.39 19.04 -18.02
N LEU A 591 25.59 18.18 -17.36
CA LEU A 591 24.31 18.63 -16.78
C LEU A 591 24.48 19.62 -15.62
N TYR A 592 25.56 19.49 -14.84
CA TYR A 592 25.88 20.45 -13.78
C TYR A 592 26.20 21.84 -14.37
N GLU A 593 27.07 21.89 -15.38
CA GLU A 593 27.41 23.13 -16.09
C GLU A 593 26.19 23.77 -16.75
N GLU A 594 25.48 23.02 -17.60
CA GLU A 594 24.37 23.53 -18.41
C GLU A 594 23.16 23.97 -17.57
N TYR A 595 22.91 23.37 -16.39
CA TYR A 595 21.69 23.64 -15.60
C TYR A 595 21.89 24.16 -14.17
N ILE A 596 22.99 23.83 -13.47
CA ILE A 596 23.22 24.31 -12.09
C ILE A 596 23.98 25.64 -12.11
N ILE A 597 25.09 25.74 -12.85
CA ILE A 597 25.87 26.99 -12.96
C ILE A 597 25.00 28.11 -13.58
N THR A 598 24.20 27.78 -14.59
CA THR A 598 23.24 28.69 -15.22
C THR A 598 21.99 29.00 -14.37
N LYS A 599 21.89 28.45 -13.16
CA LYS A 599 20.78 28.63 -12.21
C LYS A 599 19.39 28.22 -12.74
N LYS A 600 19.33 27.33 -13.75
CA LYS A 600 18.08 26.72 -14.25
C LYS A 600 17.54 25.66 -13.28
N LEU A 601 18.41 25.06 -12.47
CA LEU A 601 18.11 24.09 -11.41
C LEU A 601 18.89 24.45 -10.14
N ASN A 602 18.30 24.24 -8.96
CA ASN A 602 18.96 24.44 -7.67
C ASN A 602 19.85 23.25 -7.26
N PHE A 603 19.47 22.05 -7.70
CA PHE A 603 20.19 20.80 -7.47
C PHE A 603 19.81 19.75 -8.52
N LEU A 604 20.67 18.76 -8.74
CA LEU A 604 20.42 17.63 -9.65
C LEU A 604 20.36 16.32 -8.86
N SER A 605 19.14 15.77 -8.71
CA SER A 605 18.94 14.39 -8.22
C SER A 605 19.11 13.42 -9.39
N THR A 606 20.25 12.74 -9.41
CA THR A 606 20.64 11.81 -10.47
C THR A 606 19.74 10.58 -10.58
N TYR A 607 19.05 10.19 -9.50
CA TYR A 607 18.04 9.13 -9.57
C TYR A 607 16.89 9.43 -10.56
N LYS A 608 16.59 10.71 -10.83
CA LYS A 608 15.60 11.11 -11.85
C LYS A 608 16.04 10.81 -13.29
N LEU A 609 17.33 10.51 -13.49
CA LEU A 609 17.94 10.13 -14.77
C LEU A 609 18.05 8.60 -14.92
N SER A 610 17.47 7.80 -14.02
CA SER A 610 17.61 6.34 -14.01
C SER A 610 16.48 5.61 -14.75
N GLN A 611 16.80 4.45 -15.32
CA GLN A 611 15.83 3.61 -16.05
C GLN A 611 14.86 2.88 -15.10
N ASP A 612 15.14 2.86 -13.78
CA ASP A 612 14.27 2.35 -12.71
C ASP A 612 12.81 2.84 -12.84
N HIS A 613 12.59 4.06 -13.35
CA HIS A 613 11.26 4.61 -13.53
C HIS A 613 10.40 3.85 -14.56
N LEU A 614 11.03 3.26 -15.58
CA LEU A 614 10.44 2.35 -16.56
C LEU A 614 10.36 0.91 -16.02
N GLU A 615 11.38 0.38 -15.33
CA GLU A 615 11.27 -0.94 -14.66
C GLU A 615 10.08 -0.98 -13.69
N ILE A 616 9.81 0.10 -12.96
CA ILE A 616 8.63 0.26 -12.09
C ILE A 616 7.32 0.33 -12.91
N PHE A 617 7.33 1.00 -14.06
CA PHE A 617 6.16 1.08 -14.96
C PHE A 617 5.82 -0.30 -15.54
N PHE A 618 6.80 -1.03 -16.06
CA PHE A 618 6.64 -2.42 -16.50
C PHE A 618 6.19 -3.35 -15.37
N GLY A 619 6.73 -3.18 -14.16
CA GLY A 619 6.26 -3.87 -12.97
C GLY A 619 4.77 -3.64 -12.68
N ALA A 620 4.29 -2.40 -12.84
CA ALA A 620 2.88 -2.04 -12.66
C ALA A 620 1.99 -2.59 -13.80
N ILE A 621 2.43 -2.54 -15.05
CA ILE A 621 1.75 -3.16 -16.20
C ILE A 621 1.58 -4.67 -15.97
N ARG A 622 2.67 -5.39 -15.66
CA ARG A 622 2.65 -6.84 -15.39
C ARG A 622 1.75 -7.20 -14.20
N ALA A 623 1.74 -6.37 -13.15
CA ALA A 623 0.85 -6.57 -12.00
C ALA A 623 -0.65 -6.45 -12.34
N LYS A 624 -1.05 -5.71 -13.39
CA LYS A 624 -2.47 -5.67 -13.83
C LYS A 624 -2.96 -6.98 -14.45
N GLY A 625 -2.06 -7.86 -14.92
CA GLY A 625 -2.40 -9.23 -15.35
C GLY A 625 -2.58 -10.23 -14.20
N GLY A 626 -2.35 -9.82 -12.95
CA GLY A 626 -2.51 -10.66 -11.76
C GLY A 626 -1.51 -11.82 -11.75
N PHE A 627 -1.99 -13.03 -12.02
CA PHE A 627 -1.12 -14.21 -12.15
C PHE A 627 -0.51 -14.34 -13.56
N ASN A 628 -1.05 -13.68 -14.60
CA ASN A 628 -0.36 -13.56 -15.87
C ASN A 628 0.57 -12.34 -15.85
N ASN A 629 1.87 -12.58 -15.75
CA ASN A 629 2.92 -11.56 -15.76
C ASN A 629 3.59 -11.37 -17.14
N ASN A 630 3.16 -12.10 -18.16
CA ASN A 630 3.56 -11.92 -19.55
C ASN A 630 2.33 -11.51 -20.40
N PRO A 631 2.02 -10.20 -20.49
CA PRO A 631 0.82 -9.73 -21.17
C PRO A 631 0.93 -9.89 -22.69
N THR A 632 -0.20 -10.08 -23.38
CA THR A 632 -0.29 -9.89 -24.84
C THR A 632 -0.26 -8.40 -25.20
N ALA A 633 -0.11 -8.05 -26.48
CA ALA A 633 -0.19 -6.66 -26.94
C ALA A 633 -1.52 -5.97 -26.53
N SER A 634 -2.66 -6.66 -26.64
CA SER A 634 -3.96 -6.13 -26.20
C SER A 634 -4.04 -5.95 -24.68
N GLN A 635 -3.44 -6.85 -23.90
CA GLN A 635 -3.36 -6.73 -22.44
C GLN A 635 -2.41 -5.59 -22.00
N PHE A 636 -1.30 -5.39 -22.72
CA PHE A 636 -0.41 -4.24 -22.52
C PHE A 636 -1.17 -2.94 -22.78
N GLN A 637 -1.81 -2.81 -23.94
CA GLN A 637 -2.62 -1.65 -24.31
C GLN A 637 -3.70 -1.34 -23.25
N ALA A 638 -4.45 -2.34 -22.82
CA ALA A 638 -5.48 -2.17 -21.80
C ALA A 638 -4.91 -1.74 -20.44
N ALA A 639 -3.70 -2.19 -20.08
CA ALA A 639 -3.01 -1.74 -18.87
C ALA A 639 -2.45 -0.31 -19.02
N TYR A 640 -1.88 0.02 -20.18
CA TYR A 640 -1.34 1.35 -20.53
C TYR A 640 -2.42 2.43 -20.45
N LYS A 641 -3.56 2.24 -21.13
CA LYS A 641 -4.72 3.16 -21.07
C LYS A 641 -5.22 3.38 -19.65
N ARG A 642 -5.18 2.35 -18.79
CA ARG A 642 -5.52 2.49 -17.36
C ARG A 642 -4.46 3.25 -16.56
N MET A 643 -3.19 3.22 -16.94
CA MET A 643 -2.13 3.94 -16.22
C MET A 643 -2.14 5.45 -16.52
N LEU A 644 -2.46 5.87 -17.76
CA LEU A 644 -2.63 7.30 -18.11
C LEU A 644 -3.72 8.01 -17.28
N VAL A 645 -4.75 7.27 -16.83
CA VAL A 645 -5.87 7.79 -16.02
C VAL A 645 -5.55 7.83 -14.52
N HIS A 646 -4.65 6.97 -14.03
CA HIS A 646 -4.52 6.67 -12.60
C HIS A 646 -3.16 7.04 -12.00
N GLY A 647 -2.46 7.99 -12.61
CA GLY A 647 -1.09 8.33 -12.22
C GLY A 647 -0.92 8.90 -10.82
N GLN A 648 -2.01 9.32 -10.15
CA GLN A 648 -2.04 9.77 -8.75
C GLN A 648 -2.03 8.61 -7.71
N LEU A 649 -2.06 7.34 -8.12
CA LEU A 649 -2.25 6.20 -7.20
C LEU A 649 -0.99 5.38 -6.94
N LYS A 650 -0.62 5.25 -5.65
CA LYS A 650 0.54 4.47 -5.19
C LYS A 650 0.48 3.02 -5.68
N HIS A 651 1.56 2.56 -6.32
CA HIS A 651 1.65 1.21 -6.88
C HIS A 651 2.25 0.22 -5.87
N LEU A 652 1.53 -0.86 -5.57
CA LEU A 652 2.07 -2.05 -4.91
C LEU A 652 2.88 -2.86 -5.93
N SER A 653 4.18 -2.58 -6.07
CA SER A 653 5.02 -3.30 -7.06
C SER A 653 5.48 -4.66 -6.53
N THR A 654 5.48 -5.65 -7.42
CA THR A 654 6.09 -6.99 -7.21
C THR A 654 7.30 -7.20 -8.13
N GLY A 655 7.90 -6.11 -8.63
CA GLY A 655 9.01 -6.11 -9.58
C GLY A 655 10.39 -6.32 -8.94
N ASN A 656 11.44 -6.35 -9.76
CA ASN A 656 12.83 -6.39 -9.27
C ASN A 656 13.22 -5.06 -8.62
N CYS A 657 12.83 -3.94 -9.23
CA CYS A 657 12.99 -2.60 -8.68
C CYS A 657 11.79 -2.18 -7.81
N ILE A 658 12.12 -1.49 -6.72
CA ILE A 658 11.20 -0.96 -5.72
C ILE A 658 11.11 0.56 -5.97
N PRO A 659 9.95 1.22 -5.82
CA PRO A 659 9.89 2.68 -5.84
C PRO A 659 10.80 3.29 -4.77
N LEU A 660 11.83 4.03 -5.20
CA LEU A 660 12.85 4.60 -4.32
C LEU A 660 12.71 6.12 -4.11
N MET A 661 11.69 6.73 -4.74
CA MET A 661 11.21 8.10 -4.55
C MET A 661 9.74 8.16 -4.99
N GLU A 662 8.93 9.01 -4.37
CA GLU A 662 7.53 9.20 -4.78
C GLU A 662 7.47 10.19 -5.97
N LEU A 663 7.22 9.65 -7.18
CA LEU A 663 6.90 10.43 -8.38
C LEU A 663 5.56 9.94 -8.92
N ASN A 664 4.58 10.85 -8.96
CA ASN A 664 3.27 10.57 -9.55
C ASN A 664 3.40 10.53 -11.08
N ILE A 665 2.59 9.70 -11.74
CA ILE A 665 2.43 9.79 -13.19
C ILE A 665 1.45 10.96 -13.47
N LEU A 666 1.73 11.81 -14.46
CA LEU A 666 0.78 12.84 -14.89
C LEU A 666 -0.51 12.17 -15.38
N THR A 667 -1.65 12.73 -14.97
CA THR A 667 -2.96 12.21 -15.38
C THR A 667 -3.36 12.86 -16.70
N CYS A 668 -3.38 12.08 -17.79
CA CYS A 668 -3.50 12.62 -19.15
C CYS A 668 -4.90 13.12 -19.55
N THR A 669 -5.85 13.13 -18.61
CA THR A 669 -7.23 13.54 -18.87
C THR A 669 -7.69 14.48 -17.76
N ASN A 670 -8.18 15.68 -18.10
CA ASN A 670 -9.18 16.32 -17.26
C ASN A 670 -10.46 15.48 -17.39
N PRO A 671 -10.96 14.82 -16.32
CA PRO A 671 -12.06 13.86 -16.46
C PRO A 671 -13.31 14.46 -17.08
N GLU A 672 -13.62 15.72 -16.74
CA GLU A 672 -14.84 16.45 -17.10
C GLU A 672 -15.08 16.51 -18.62
N ILE A 673 -14.05 16.86 -19.39
CA ILE A 673 -14.15 17.04 -20.84
C ILE A 673 -14.46 15.69 -21.53
N ALA A 674 -13.89 14.59 -21.05
CA ALA A 674 -14.17 13.23 -21.53
C ALA A 674 -15.44 12.58 -20.92
N ILE A 675 -16.08 13.22 -19.93
CA ILE A 675 -17.36 12.78 -19.34
C ILE A 675 -18.54 13.26 -20.17
N ASN A 676 -18.53 14.53 -20.57
CA ASN A 676 -19.72 15.20 -21.11
C ASN A 676 -20.22 14.56 -22.41
N ASN A 677 -19.31 14.20 -23.32
CA ASN A 677 -19.65 13.63 -24.63
C ASN A 677 -20.13 12.16 -24.61
N THR A 678 -20.21 11.49 -23.44
CA THR A 678 -20.62 10.07 -23.35
C THR A 678 -21.69 9.78 -22.30
N THR A 679 -22.44 10.80 -21.90
CA THR A 679 -23.53 10.69 -20.93
C THR A 679 -24.85 11.27 -21.45
N ASP A 680 -25.58 10.48 -22.24
CA ASP A 680 -27.01 10.39 -21.94
C ASP A 680 -27.18 9.52 -20.67
N HIS A 681 -28.34 9.66 -20.04
CA HIS A 681 -28.76 8.98 -18.82
C HIS A 681 -28.60 7.44 -18.87
N ASN A 682 -28.64 6.77 -17.71
CA ASN A 682 -29.39 5.49 -17.45
C ASN A 682 -28.78 4.41 -16.48
N ARG A 683 -29.35 4.41 -15.25
CA ARG A 683 -29.41 3.53 -14.04
C ARG A 683 -28.19 3.24 -13.13
N LEU A 684 -28.56 3.01 -11.86
CA LEU A 684 -27.86 3.06 -10.55
C LEU A 684 -28.62 2.13 -9.56
N ILE A 685 -28.06 1.85 -8.36
CA ILE A 685 -28.76 1.66 -7.04
C ILE A 685 -27.76 1.15 -5.94
N GLU A 686 -27.61 1.85 -4.79
CA GLU A 686 -26.63 1.83 -3.63
C GLU A 686 -26.00 0.54 -3.02
N ASP A 687 -24.76 0.55 -2.44
CA ASP A 687 -24.05 -0.64 -1.85
C ASP A 687 -22.83 -0.38 -0.91
N HIS A 688 -22.42 -1.39 -0.10
CA HIS A 688 -21.17 -1.56 0.68
C HIS A 688 -21.04 -3.01 1.32
N GLU A 689 -19.98 -3.29 2.12
CA GLU A 689 -19.90 -4.21 3.31
C GLU A 689 -19.73 -5.76 3.23
N ASP A 690 -19.03 -6.45 4.18
CA ASP A 690 -17.84 -6.04 4.98
C ASP A 690 -17.02 -7.21 5.62
N ILE A 691 -15.69 -7.25 5.43
CA ILE A 691 -14.69 -7.95 6.28
C ILE A 691 -13.31 -7.26 6.16
N GLN A 692 -12.75 -6.85 7.30
CA GLN A 692 -11.32 -6.63 7.57
C GLN A 692 -10.99 -7.22 8.97
N PRO A 693 -9.71 -7.36 9.37
CA PRO A 693 -8.59 -7.92 8.60
C PRO A 693 -7.81 -8.97 9.43
N SER A 694 -7.19 -9.97 8.80
CA SER A 694 -6.34 -10.95 9.49
C SER A 694 -4.92 -11.03 8.91
N LEU A 695 -3.93 -10.94 9.79
CA LEU A 695 -2.54 -11.34 9.51
C LEU A 695 -2.43 -12.87 9.34
N THR A 696 -1.24 -13.31 8.91
CA THR A 696 -0.74 -14.70 8.90
C THR A 696 -1.45 -15.74 8.02
N SER A 697 -0.89 -15.96 6.82
CA SER A 697 -0.54 -17.30 6.29
C SER A 697 0.47 -17.17 5.13
N ASP A 698 0.70 -18.27 4.38
CA ASP A 698 1.28 -18.30 3.03
C ASP A 698 2.80 -18.09 2.87
N LEU A 699 3.60 -18.73 3.73
CA LEU A 699 4.95 -19.20 3.37
C LEU A 699 5.14 -20.67 3.77
N VAL A 700 4.56 -21.58 2.98
CA VAL A 700 4.82 -23.03 3.06
C VAL A 700 5.77 -23.43 1.94
N VAL A 701 6.86 -24.12 2.29
CA VAL A 701 7.71 -24.89 1.36
C VAL A 701 8.36 -26.04 2.18
N PRO A 702 8.58 -27.25 1.62
CA PRO A 702 9.21 -28.36 2.34
C PRO A 702 10.75 -28.24 2.50
N ASN A 703 11.28 -28.96 3.51
CA ASN A 703 12.31 -30.02 3.45
C ASN A 703 13.45 -29.97 2.38
N ASP A 704 14.71 -30.35 2.64
CA ASP A 704 15.28 -31.23 3.70
C ASP A 704 16.69 -30.83 4.23
N HIS A 705 16.99 -31.36 5.43
CA HIS A 705 18.26 -31.76 6.08
C HIS A 705 19.67 -31.16 5.80
N ASP A 706 20.29 -30.70 6.92
CA ASP A 706 21.71 -30.88 7.35
C ASP A 706 22.87 -30.30 6.47
N TYR A 707 24.15 -30.15 6.89
CA TYR A 707 24.99 -30.75 7.94
C TYR A 707 25.39 -29.80 9.11
N LEU A 708 26.25 -30.31 10.01
CA LEU A 708 26.56 -29.82 11.35
C LEU A 708 28.05 -29.40 11.53
N ALA A 709 28.32 -28.46 12.42
CA ALA A 709 29.64 -28.14 12.99
C ALA A 709 29.52 -27.75 14.48
N ASP A 710 30.60 -27.81 15.25
CA ASP A 710 30.60 -27.73 16.73
C ASP A 710 30.21 -26.33 17.27
N PRO A 711 29.23 -26.19 18.21
CA PRO A 711 28.76 -24.88 18.65
C PRO A 711 29.53 -24.21 19.81
N THR A 712 30.53 -24.86 20.41
CA THR A 712 30.86 -24.62 21.84
C THR A 712 31.80 -23.47 22.19
N ARG A 713 32.64 -22.96 21.28
CA ARG A 713 33.61 -21.87 21.56
C ARG A 713 33.25 -20.58 20.78
N LEU A 714 33.33 -19.42 21.45
CA LEU A 714 33.24 -18.11 20.78
C LEU A 714 34.63 -17.70 20.29
N THR A 715 34.79 -17.59 18.98
CA THR A 715 35.99 -17.02 18.32
C THR A 715 36.06 -15.51 18.51
N GLU A 716 37.21 -14.91 18.22
CA GLU A 716 37.34 -13.44 18.21
C GLU A 716 36.39 -12.79 17.20
N PHE A 717 36.24 -13.37 16.00
CA PHE A 717 35.26 -12.95 15.00
C PHE A 717 33.84 -12.89 15.60
N SER A 718 33.39 -13.98 16.23
CA SER A 718 32.10 -14.04 16.92
C SER A 718 31.98 -12.93 17.99
N GLN A 719 32.99 -12.75 18.84
CA GLN A 719 33.00 -11.73 19.91
C GLN A 719 32.87 -10.30 19.36
N LYS A 720 33.67 -9.94 18.35
CA LYS A 720 33.67 -8.59 17.76
C LYS A 720 32.34 -8.26 17.06
N VAL A 721 31.65 -9.26 16.51
CA VAL A 721 30.27 -9.11 15.98
C VAL A 721 29.24 -8.98 17.11
N ILE A 722 29.41 -9.67 18.24
CA ILE A 722 28.53 -9.54 19.41
C ILE A 722 28.54 -8.08 19.93
N ILE A 723 29.71 -7.42 19.98
CA ILE A 723 29.82 -6.00 20.36
C ILE A 723 28.99 -5.09 19.43
N TYR A 724 29.07 -5.30 18.11
CA TYR A 724 28.28 -4.54 17.13
C TYR A 724 26.76 -4.75 17.31
N ILE A 725 26.33 -5.97 17.63
CA ILE A 725 24.92 -6.27 17.93
C ILE A 725 24.49 -5.65 19.27
N ALA A 726 25.35 -5.63 20.29
CA ALA A 726 25.08 -5.00 21.58
C ALA A 726 24.80 -3.50 21.42
N GLY A 727 25.55 -2.78 20.58
CA GLY A 727 25.27 -1.39 20.23
C GLY A 727 23.90 -1.16 19.58
N PHE A 728 23.41 -2.11 18.77
CA PHE A 728 22.04 -2.08 18.25
C PHE A 728 20.99 -2.40 19.32
N VAL A 729 21.26 -3.33 20.22
CA VAL A 729 20.38 -3.64 21.36
C VAL A 729 20.14 -2.40 22.21
N ILE A 730 21.20 -1.68 22.57
CA ILE A 730 21.10 -0.43 23.35
C ILE A 730 20.33 0.64 22.60
N LYS A 731 20.64 0.86 21.31
CA LYS A 731 19.92 1.84 20.48
C LYS A 731 18.41 1.55 20.37
N SER A 732 18.00 0.30 20.61
CA SER A 732 16.58 -0.05 20.72
C SER A 732 16.00 0.03 22.13
N LEU A 733 16.83 0.11 23.17
CA LEU A 733 16.41 0.23 24.58
C LEU A 733 16.38 1.69 25.06
N GLU A 734 17.22 2.58 24.50
CA GLU A 734 17.16 4.04 24.73
C GLU A 734 15.73 4.58 24.56
N GLY A 735 15.02 4.16 23.51
CA GLY A 735 13.64 4.57 23.24
C GLY A 735 12.55 3.73 23.94
N GLN A 736 12.89 2.93 24.94
CA GLN A 736 11.97 2.02 25.65
C GLN A 736 12.09 2.08 27.18
N ILE A 737 13.29 2.36 27.69
CA ILE A 737 13.56 2.59 29.11
C ILE A 737 13.28 4.08 29.42
N LYS A 738 12.71 4.37 30.59
CA LYS A 738 12.44 5.74 31.07
C LYS A 738 13.36 6.21 32.20
N CYS A 739 14.12 5.31 32.82
CA CYS A 739 15.05 5.64 33.89
C CYS A 739 16.40 6.06 33.30
N GLU A 740 16.81 7.30 33.55
CA GLU A 740 18.04 7.88 33.00
C GLU A 740 19.31 7.18 33.51
N GLN A 741 19.34 6.78 34.79
CA GLN A 741 20.44 5.99 35.36
C GLN A 741 20.56 4.58 34.73
N CYS A 742 19.42 3.95 34.41
CA CYS A 742 19.44 2.70 33.63
C CYS A 742 19.96 2.95 32.21
N ILE A 743 19.60 4.07 31.56
CA ILE A 743 20.11 4.42 30.22
C ILE A 743 21.63 4.66 30.26
N SER A 744 22.14 5.48 31.18
CA SER A 744 23.57 5.79 31.25
C SER A 744 24.42 4.54 31.47
N SER A 745 23.96 3.59 32.31
CA SER A 745 24.64 2.31 32.56
C SER A 745 24.83 1.40 31.32
N LEU A 746 24.05 1.61 30.26
CA LEU A 746 24.16 0.86 29.01
C LEU A 746 25.31 1.32 28.11
N HIS A 747 25.76 2.57 28.25
CA HIS A 747 26.67 3.24 27.33
C HIS A 747 28.12 3.28 27.83
N THR A 748 29.05 3.50 26.91
CA THR A 748 30.37 4.07 27.23
C THR A 748 30.67 5.23 26.30
N ASN A 749 31.41 6.22 26.80
CA ASN A 749 31.97 7.31 26.00
C ASN A 749 33.28 6.91 25.30
N GLU A 750 33.92 5.81 25.73
CA GLU A 750 35.15 5.29 25.14
C GLU A 750 34.89 4.61 23.79
N LYS A 751 35.37 5.21 22.70
CA LYS A 751 35.33 4.58 21.37
C LYS A 751 36.38 3.46 21.29
N MET A 752 35.94 2.20 21.46
CA MET A 752 36.77 1.01 21.27
C MET A 752 37.22 0.89 19.79
N LYS A 753 38.44 1.34 19.50
CA LYS A 753 39.01 1.40 18.13
C LYS A 753 39.02 0.03 17.43
N ASP A 754 39.31 -1.03 18.18
CA ASP A 754 39.49 -2.40 17.65
C ASP A 754 38.17 -3.15 17.41
N THR A 755 37.13 -2.45 16.97
CA THR A 755 35.77 -2.98 16.78
C THR A 755 35.18 -2.66 15.41
N LEU A 756 34.36 -3.57 14.90
CA LEU A 756 33.57 -3.35 13.68
C LEU A 756 32.64 -2.14 13.80
N GLN A 757 32.27 -1.77 15.03
CA GLN A 757 31.46 -0.59 15.31
C GLN A 757 32.21 0.71 15.02
N TYR A 758 33.48 0.81 15.44
CA TYR A 758 34.30 2.00 15.21
C TYR A 758 34.51 2.27 13.71
N ILE A 759 34.90 1.25 12.94
CA ILE A 759 35.09 1.37 11.48
C ILE A 759 33.80 1.80 10.75
N LYS A 760 32.62 1.39 11.25
CA LYS A 760 31.32 1.66 10.63
C LYS A 760 30.57 2.87 11.20
N ASP A 761 31.15 3.59 12.16
CA ASP A 761 30.48 4.73 12.81
C ASP A 761 30.67 6.02 12.00
N LYS A 762 29.55 6.59 11.56
CA LYS A 762 29.48 7.90 10.89
C LYS A 762 28.77 8.95 11.76
N GLY A 763 29.01 8.87 13.08
CA GLY A 763 28.39 9.74 14.09
C GLY A 763 26.98 9.31 14.51
N GLY A 764 26.66 8.01 14.42
CA GLY A 764 25.29 7.51 14.58
C GLY A 764 25.14 6.13 15.22
N LEU A 765 26.24 5.48 15.61
CA LEU A 765 26.24 4.23 16.36
C LEU A 765 26.40 4.49 17.87
N ARG A 766 25.99 3.52 18.70
CA ARG A 766 26.01 3.62 20.17
C ARG A 766 26.94 2.57 20.77
N TYR A 767 27.98 3.01 21.47
CA TYR A 767 29.01 2.13 22.03
C TYR A 767 28.51 1.47 23.33
N PRO A 768 28.59 0.13 23.46
CA PRO A 768 28.08 -0.60 24.62
C PRO A 768 29.03 -0.57 25.82
N SER A 769 28.48 -0.47 27.03
CA SER A 769 29.24 -0.73 28.25
C SER A 769 29.70 -2.19 28.33
N LYS A 770 30.82 -2.44 29.03
CA LYS A 770 31.42 -3.78 29.21
C LYS A 770 30.40 -4.79 29.75
N SER A 771 29.49 -4.34 30.60
CA SER A 771 28.33 -5.03 31.15
C SER A 771 27.39 -5.59 30.07
N VAL A 772 26.97 -4.74 29.11
CA VAL A 772 26.04 -5.12 28.05
C VAL A 772 26.70 -6.11 27.09
N ILE A 773 28.00 -5.91 26.77
CA ILE A 773 28.78 -6.87 25.99
C ILE A 773 28.73 -8.25 26.67
N LYS A 774 29.01 -8.32 27.98
CA LYS A 774 29.07 -9.59 28.71
C LYS A 774 27.73 -10.32 28.77
N ILE A 775 26.63 -9.58 28.96
CA ILE A 775 25.27 -10.15 28.91
C ILE A 775 24.98 -10.71 27.50
N CYS A 776 25.42 -10.04 26.43
CA CYS A 776 25.24 -10.51 25.06
C CYS A 776 26.10 -11.76 24.74
N GLU A 777 27.33 -11.88 25.26
CA GLU A 777 28.14 -13.09 25.17
C GLU A 777 27.45 -14.29 25.84
N ILE A 778 26.96 -14.10 27.07
CA ILE A 778 26.22 -15.14 27.82
C ILE A 778 24.98 -15.57 27.03
N ALA A 779 24.25 -14.61 26.46
CA ALA A 779 23.07 -14.87 25.65
C ALA A 779 23.37 -15.67 24.37
N GLU A 780 24.46 -15.37 23.67
CA GLU A 780 24.89 -16.16 22.51
C GLU A 780 25.37 -17.55 22.91
N GLY A 781 26.12 -17.70 24.02
CA GLY A 781 26.55 -19.01 24.52
C GLY A 781 25.37 -19.90 24.93
N VAL A 782 24.30 -19.33 25.47
CA VAL A 782 23.04 -20.04 25.73
C VAL A 782 22.30 -20.38 24.43
N PHE A 783 22.30 -19.49 23.44
CA PHE A 783 21.68 -19.71 22.13
C PHE A 783 22.39 -20.79 21.31
N LYS A 784 23.73 -20.77 21.21
CA LYS A 784 24.52 -21.81 20.51
C LYS A 784 24.38 -23.18 21.19
N LYS A 785 24.36 -23.24 22.53
CA LYS A 785 24.14 -24.51 23.27
C LYS A 785 22.71 -25.05 23.10
N ASN A 786 21.70 -24.18 23.00
CA ASN A 786 20.30 -24.56 22.84
C ASN A 786 19.82 -24.26 21.42
N LYS A 787 20.23 -25.08 20.43
CA LYS A 787 19.66 -25.09 19.06
C LYS A 787 18.13 -24.92 19.12
N ILE A 788 17.55 -24.10 18.24
CA ILE A 788 16.13 -23.69 18.23
C ILE A 788 15.21 -24.83 18.69
N THR A 789 14.80 -24.80 19.95
CA THR A 789 14.16 -25.96 20.59
C THR A 789 12.69 -26.06 20.18
N ASN A 790 12.19 -27.26 19.88
CA ASN A 790 10.77 -27.57 19.67
C ASN A 790 9.87 -27.40 20.93
N LYS A 791 10.31 -26.61 21.92
CA LYS A 791 9.57 -26.26 23.13
C LYS A 791 8.60 -25.10 22.84
N LYS A 792 7.42 -25.12 23.45
CA LYS A 792 6.51 -23.95 23.45
C LYS A 792 7.23 -22.75 24.06
N ASN A 793 7.18 -21.58 23.39
CA ASN A 793 7.87 -20.34 23.75
C ASN A 793 9.40 -20.46 23.97
N PRO A 794 10.19 -20.77 22.92
CA PRO A 794 11.65 -20.96 23.04
C PRO A 794 12.39 -19.71 23.55
N LEU A 795 11.91 -18.50 23.21
CA LEU A 795 12.46 -17.24 23.72
C LEU A 795 12.42 -17.15 25.26
N HIS A 796 11.34 -17.62 25.89
CA HIS A 796 11.18 -17.52 27.35
C HIS A 796 12.18 -18.43 28.07
N TYR A 797 12.27 -19.68 27.62
CA TYR A 797 13.24 -20.66 28.11
C TYR A 797 14.68 -20.15 27.97
N LEU A 798 15.05 -19.62 26.79
CA LEU A 798 16.39 -19.06 26.57
C LEU A 798 16.69 -17.88 27.51
N VAL A 799 15.74 -16.95 27.72
CA VAL A 799 15.91 -15.83 28.67
C VAL A 799 16.11 -16.34 30.11
N GLN A 800 15.38 -17.37 30.53
CA GLN A 800 15.57 -17.98 31.87
C GLN A 800 16.95 -18.61 32.04
N GLU A 801 17.43 -19.36 31.03
CA GLU A 801 18.76 -19.97 31.05
C GLU A 801 19.91 -18.94 31.02
N CYS A 802 19.71 -17.79 30.38
CA CYS A 802 20.62 -16.65 30.48
C CYS A 802 20.62 -16.03 31.88
N LEU A 803 19.43 -15.75 32.44
CA LEU A 803 19.31 -15.13 33.76
C LEU A 803 19.99 -15.98 34.84
N LYS A 804 19.82 -17.31 34.82
CA LYS A 804 20.54 -18.25 35.69
C LYS A 804 22.07 -18.08 35.68
N LYS A 805 22.65 -17.70 34.53
CA LYS A 805 24.09 -17.48 34.35
C LYS A 805 24.56 -16.06 34.66
N CYS A 806 23.64 -15.10 34.78
CA CYS A 806 23.97 -13.72 35.18
C CYS A 806 23.88 -13.51 36.70
N ILE A 807 23.16 -14.37 37.42
CA ILE A 807 23.13 -14.36 38.89
C ILE A 807 24.55 -14.52 39.45
N GLY A 808 24.94 -13.62 40.37
CA GLY A 808 26.27 -13.60 40.98
C GLY A 808 27.33 -12.76 40.24
N LEU A 809 27.04 -12.21 39.05
CA LEU A 809 27.98 -11.34 38.34
C LEU A 809 27.77 -9.86 38.71
N LYS A 810 28.81 -9.20 39.22
CA LYS A 810 28.83 -7.73 39.36
C LYS A 810 28.92 -7.07 37.98
N LEU A 811 27.75 -6.83 37.38
CA LEU A 811 27.60 -6.33 36.00
C LEU A 811 27.41 -4.81 35.94
N PHE A 812 26.76 -4.20 36.93
CA PHE A 812 26.52 -2.75 37.00
C PHE A 812 26.94 -2.25 38.38
N ASN A 813 27.26 -0.95 38.52
CA ASN A 813 27.68 -0.38 39.81
C ASN A 813 26.54 -0.48 40.84
N ASP A 814 26.89 -0.85 42.07
CA ASP A 814 25.93 -1.26 43.13
C ASP A 814 25.08 -0.11 43.72
N GLU A 815 25.22 1.12 43.23
CA GLU A 815 24.56 2.32 43.79
C GLU A 815 23.10 2.52 43.33
N HIS A 816 22.65 1.91 42.23
CA HIS A 816 21.25 2.01 41.79
C HIS A 816 20.33 1.02 42.53
N ASP A 817 20.19 1.29 43.82
CA ASP A 817 19.07 0.98 44.69
C ASP A 817 18.62 -0.50 44.83
N TYR A 818 18.92 -1.07 46.00
CA TYR A 818 18.44 -2.37 46.46
C TYR A 818 17.12 -2.28 47.27
N SER A 819 16.40 -1.14 47.26
CA SER A 819 15.20 -0.91 48.08
C SER A 819 14.02 -1.86 47.78
N ASP A 820 13.67 -2.67 48.80
CA ASP A 820 12.33 -3.15 49.18
C ASP A 820 11.31 -3.49 48.08
N ARG A 821 11.79 -4.12 46.99
CA ARG A 821 10.96 -4.86 46.04
C ARG A 821 11.53 -6.26 45.83
N SER A 822 10.65 -7.19 45.47
CA SER A 822 11.03 -8.60 45.37
C SER A 822 12.22 -8.81 44.42
N ILE A 823 12.97 -9.89 44.67
CA ILE A 823 14.17 -10.30 43.91
C ILE A 823 13.92 -10.41 42.38
N PHE A 824 12.64 -10.47 41.96
CA PHE A 824 12.21 -10.59 40.57
C PHE A 824 11.80 -9.26 39.89
N GLU A 825 11.79 -8.14 40.62
CA GLU A 825 11.28 -6.84 40.14
C GLU A 825 12.26 -5.66 40.24
N ASN A 826 13.46 -5.84 40.79
CA ASN A 826 14.46 -4.77 40.84
C ASN A 826 14.91 -4.31 39.43
N HIS A 827 15.32 -3.04 39.31
CA HIS A 827 15.75 -2.45 38.03
C HIS A 827 16.87 -3.26 37.35
N TYR A 828 17.83 -3.76 38.13
CA TYR A 828 18.93 -4.61 37.68
C TYR A 828 18.44 -5.87 36.92
N SER A 829 17.53 -6.67 37.49
CA SER A 829 17.03 -7.89 36.86
C SER A 829 16.18 -7.58 35.62
N LEU A 830 15.38 -6.51 35.66
CA LEU A 830 14.58 -6.04 34.53
C LEU A 830 15.46 -5.56 33.36
N LEU A 831 16.60 -4.91 33.65
CA LEU A 831 17.56 -4.44 32.66
C LEU A 831 18.24 -5.63 31.96
N ILE A 832 18.80 -6.59 32.71
CA ILE A 832 19.42 -7.81 32.16
C ILE A 832 18.40 -8.61 31.33
N LYS A 833 17.18 -8.81 31.85
CA LYS A 833 16.07 -9.48 31.17
C LYS A 833 15.71 -8.78 29.86
N SER A 834 15.75 -7.45 29.81
CA SER A 834 15.46 -6.65 28.61
C SER A 834 16.57 -6.73 27.56
N ILE A 835 17.84 -6.57 27.95
CA ILE A 835 19.02 -6.76 27.07
C ILE A 835 18.99 -8.16 26.45
N THR A 836 18.88 -9.18 27.30
CA THR A 836 18.86 -10.60 26.91
C THR A 836 17.71 -10.90 25.96
N LYS A 837 16.48 -10.48 26.30
CA LYS A 837 15.29 -10.65 25.46
C LYS A 837 15.46 -9.96 24.12
N LYS A 838 16.04 -8.76 24.06
CA LYS A 838 16.26 -8.04 22.81
C LYS A 838 17.30 -8.75 21.94
N TYR A 839 18.44 -9.15 22.51
CA TYR A 839 19.52 -9.87 21.82
C TYR A 839 19.00 -11.20 21.23
N LEU A 840 18.36 -12.04 22.04
CA LEU A 840 17.84 -13.33 21.61
C LEU A 840 16.77 -13.19 20.51
N ASN A 841 15.90 -12.18 20.56
CA ASN A 841 14.95 -11.94 19.46
C ASN A 841 15.63 -11.66 18.12
N VAL A 842 16.73 -10.88 18.12
CA VAL A 842 17.53 -10.62 16.91
C VAL A 842 18.18 -11.91 16.40
N ARG A 843 18.77 -12.73 17.28
CA ARG A 843 19.40 -14.01 16.91
C ARG A 843 18.41 -15.05 16.42
N ILE A 844 17.26 -15.21 17.08
CA ILE A 844 16.18 -16.11 16.64
C ILE A 844 15.67 -15.67 15.27
N HIS A 845 15.32 -14.39 15.07
CA HIS A 845 14.87 -13.91 13.75
C HIS A 845 15.93 -14.11 12.67
N TYR A 846 17.22 -13.91 12.98
CA TYR A 846 18.31 -14.14 12.05
C TYR A 846 18.45 -15.62 11.65
N ALA A 847 18.37 -16.53 12.63
CA ALA A 847 18.48 -17.96 12.41
C ALA A 847 17.27 -18.50 11.61
N THR A 848 16.03 -18.14 11.98
CA THR A 848 14.83 -18.53 11.21
C THR A 848 14.87 -17.99 9.78
N LYS A 849 15.41 -16.78 9.57
CA LYS A 849 15.56 -16.16 8.24
C LYS A 849 16.68 -16.77 7.39
N SER A 850 17.65 -17.43 8.02
CA SER A 850 18.68 -18.22 7.33
C SER A 850 18.14 -19.62 7.00
N PHE A 851 17.34 -20.21 7.89
CA PHE A 851 16.61 -21.46 7.66
C PHE A 851 15.65 -21.34 6.46
N THR A 852 14.75 -20.34 6.45
CA THR A 852 13.84 -20.08 5.32
C THR A 852 14.53 -19.58 4.04
N LYS A 853 15.87 -19.54 3.98
CA LYS A 853 16.65 -19.19 2.79
C LYS A 853 17.37 -20.37 2.14
N LYS A 854 17.56 -21.49 2.84
CA LYS A 854 18.02 -22.75 2.21
C LYS A 854 16.94 -23.38 1.32
N ILE A 855 15.70 -22.95 1.51
CA ILE A 855 14.49 -23.34 0.80
C ILE A 855 14.46 -22.68 -0.60
N ASP A 856 14.68 -23.45 -1.67
CA ASP A 856 14.73 -22.91 -3.05
C ASP A 856 13.31 -22.77 -3.63
N ASN A 857 12.88 -21.54 -3.90
CA ASN A 857 11.50 -21.26 -4.31
C ASN A 857 11.32 -21.47 -5.83
N ILE A 858 11.00 -22.72 -6.19
CA ILE A 858 10.76 -23.24 -7.55
C ILE A 858 9.94 -22.29 -8.43
N ARG A 859 8.89 -21.64 -7.88
CA ARG A 859 8.03 -20.71 -8.62
C ARG A 859 8.81 -19.54 -9.22
N ASN A 860 9.82 -19.02 -8.52
CA ASN A 860 10.65 -17.91 -9.02
C ASN A 860 11.54 -18.32 -10.19
N ILE A 861 11.92 -19.59 -10.30
CA ILE A 861 12.77 -20.11 -11.39
C ILE A 861 11.94 -20.19 -12.66
N TYR A 862 10.81 -20.91 -12.63
CA TYR A 862 9.90 -21.00 -13.79
C TYR A 862 9.30 -19.65 -14.19
N THR A 863 8.98 -18.78 -13.22
CA THR A 863 8.51 -17.41 -13.51
C THR A 863 9.50 -16.63 -14.38
N LYS A 864 10.80 -16.75 -14.13
CA LYS A 864 11.82 -16.15 -15.01
C LYS A 864 11.92 -16.84 -16.35
N LEU A 865 11.96 -18.17 -16.36
CA LEU A 865 12.05 -18.96 -17.60
C LEU A 865 10.86 -18.71 -18.56
N ILE A 866 9.72 -18.24 -18.04
CA ILE A 866 8.54 -17.84 -18.83
C ILE A 866 8.61 -16.38 -19.30
N ILE A 867 9.10 -15.45 -18.47
CA ILE A 867 9.26 -14.02 -18.84
C ILE A 867 10.37 -13.84 -19.89
N PHE A 868 11.49 -14.54 -19.71
CA PHE A 868 12.72 -14.38 -20.51
C PHE A 868 12.89 -15.49 -21.56
N LYS A 869 11.81 -16.14 -22.00
CA LYS A 869 11.91 -17.22 -23.01
C LYS A 869 12.09 -16.63 -24.42
N GLY A 870 13.34 -16.44 -24.83
CA GLY A 870 13.68 -15.92 -26.17
C GLY A 870 14.27 -14.50 -26.18
N GLN A 871 14.77 -14.03 -25.04
CA GLN A 871 15.84 -13.03 -24.97
C GLN A 871 17.19 -13.75 -24.81
#